data_AF-A0A7W7D977-F1
#
_entry.id   AF-A0A7W7D977-F1
#
_cell.length_a   1.000
_cell.length_b   1.000
_cell.length_c   1.000
_cell.angle_alpha   90.00
_cell.angle_beta   90.00
_cell.angle_gamma   90.00
#
_symmetry.space_group_name_H-M   'P 1'
#
loop_
_entity.id
_entity.type
_entity.pdbx_description
1 polymer ?
#
loop_
_entity_poly.entity_id
_entity_poly.type
_entity_poly.pdbx_seq_one_letter_code
_entity_poly.pdbx_strand_id
1 'polypeptide(L)'
;MTYTTHGHWIGAGPPIEPSPQLVARCGGPGVCGQCNQEAATAAFHGSNFPASMPVCPTCGQTVMSVVRVTESTSAPERPATEAMIDGARSFDDIRELVRRALRERLRSALGSDVYVWVYISDLTTTAVVYAAGDDDLYQCDYMIDAAGEVTLGDPVKVVRTYAPSPAGAPAAEPDDGAAELVETDRVAARADARVIEAKGSTPDGGRIYRVRMIEAGDSKNGRRYPQAVLAAAAARYEGAKAYDRHRDLAELKSGTIVGLVGAYRSVEAADDGLYADLHLLPSATHAAEALDAALAGQAEGLDPLIGLSHDVYATFKSVTENGVQLQEATAITKVNSVDLVSDPAAGGKASRVVANVDPTETGAEPDEAKEAPVPATKEEILAAFKDATDEELAAVGLAKAATTETTTPTPPAPPKQEEQKAVEVAQPKGSFLGQLLIRSKVEDAGLPASAVEAVAAALPDMVTESAVDAQIATVKSGLAILERASLTPTVTVKVTQEDRDKKVAALDSFFSGNFSEGFNSFRQAFVEITGRQPKSWDEDFSRTMLRESFGGGFDSGFRAEESLDSGSWAQVLGDSITRRMMAMYQLPNLQSWRRVVSSIVPVNDFRTQRIGRIGGYGSLPVVNEGAPYQPLTSPGDEEATYAINKKGGTEDLTLEMIANDDVRKISQIPTKLGRAAAQTLLRFVWGFLSTNATCTYDGTALFHASHGNNITTSVLSQSALTVARRRMREQVAYGDPNEVLDNTPRLLIVPSALEELAWTLVTSAVSVGAATTDAELSRTAPNLHQSMEFLVLSFLTDPSDWFLSADPQAVPTLEIGFYLGRQDPELFTQADATSGSMFNADKMTLKIRHIYSGTILDHRGLYAGYGVA
;
A
#
# COMPACT_ATOMS: atom_id res chain seq x y z
N MET A 1 -0.88 -39.18 -15.57
CA MET A 1 -2.24 -38.74 -15.23
C MET A 1 -2.37 -38.69 -13.73
N THR A 2 -2.96 -37.61 -13.26
CA THR A 2 -2.96 -37.02 -11.92
C THR A 2 -3.95 -37.68 -10.97
N TYR A 3 -3.54 -37.89 -9.71
CA TYR A 3 -4.46 -38.09 -8.58
C TYR A 3 -4.76 -36.73 -7.92
N THR A 4 -6.04 -36.44 -7.70
CA THR A 4 -6.52 -35.31 -6.88
C THR A 4 -7.20 -35.81 -5.59
N THR A 5 -7.24 -34.93 -4.61
CA THR A 5 -7.29 -35.14 -3.16
C THR A 5 -8.62 -35.52 -2.51
N HIS A 6 -9.58 -36.13 -3.21
CA HIS A 6 -10.81 -36.64 -2.55
C HIS A 6 -11.09 -38.09 -2.97
N GLY A 7 -10.90 -39.00 -2.02
CA GLY A 7 -10.95 -40.45 -2.21
C GLY A 7 -12.36 -40.97 -2.52
N HIS A 8 -12.54 -41.45 -3.75
CA HIS A 8 -13.47 -42.52 -4.10
C HIS A 8 -12.85 -43.39 -5.20
N TRP A 9 -13.04 -44.71 -5.08
CA TRP A 9 -12.50 -45.73 -5.99
C TRP A 9 -13.54 -46.08 -7.08
N ILE A 10 -13.10 -46.18 -8.33
CA ILE A 10 -13.90 -46.73 -9.43
C ILE A 10 -13.01 -47.73 -10.20
N GLY A 11 -13.31 -49.02 -10.08
CA GLY A 11 -12.66 -50.14 -10.78
C GLY A 11 -13.42 -51.44 -10.52
N ALA A 12 -13.15 -52.51 -11.28
CA ALA A 12 -13.81 -53.80 -11.09
C ALA A 12 -12.87 -54.80 -10.42
N GLY A 13 -13.01 -55.00 -9.10
CA GLY A 13 -12.37 -56.08 -8.32
C GLY A 13 -11.64 -55.63 -7.03
N PRO A 14 -11.68 -56.41 -5.92
CA PRO A 14 -11.03 -56.07 -4.66
C PRO A 14 -9.52 -56.42 -4.65
N PRO A 15 -8.66 -55.70 -3.89
CA PRO A 15 -7.24 -56.02 -3.78
C PRO A 15 -6.97 -57.18 -2.81
N ILE A 16 -6.02 -58.04 -3.18
CA ILE A 16 -5.56 -59.25 -2.49
C ILE A 16 -4.35 -58.89 -1.59
N GLU A 17 -4.36 -59.31 -0.32
CA GLU A 17 -3.19 -59.30 0.58
C GLU A 17 -2.14 -60.35 0.16
N PRO A 18 -0.85 -60.19 0.57
CA PRO A 18 -0.43 -60.99 1.73
C PRO A 18 0.54 -60.30 2.73
N SER A 19 0.54 -60.86 3.94
CA SER A 19 1.28 -60.51 5.17
C SER A 19 2.77 -60.89 5.19
N PRO A 20 3.68 -60.13 5.87
CA PRO A 20 5.10 -60.47 5.99
C PRO A 20 5.46 -61.29 7.26
N GLN A 21 6.36 -62.27 7.10
CA GLN A 21 7.04 -63.03 8.17
C GLN A 21 8.30 -62.30 8.67
N LEU A 22 8.60 -62.47 9.97
CA LEU A 22 9.78 -61.95 10.68
C LEU A 22 11.04 -62.81 10.43
N VAL A 23 12.16 -62.19 10.08
CA VAL A 23 13.52 -62.76 10.22
C VAL A 23 14.41 -61.76 10.95
N ALA A 24 14.96 -62.15 12.09
CA ALA A 24 15.84 -61.35 12.93
C ALA A 24 17.33 -61.60 12.62
N ARG A 25 18.16 -60.55 12.77
CA ARG A 25 19.61 -60.69 13.04
C ARG A 25 20.09 -59.62 14.04
N CYS A 26 20.55 -60.12 15.21
CA CYS A 26 21.70 -59.71 16.06
C CYS A 26 21.88 -58.21 16.42
N GLY A 27 22.05 -57.74 17.67
CA GLY A 27 22.23 -58.36 18.99
C GLY A 27 22.60 -57.25 20.00
N GLY A 28 21.90 -57.18 21.14
CA GLY A 28 22.10 -56.27 22.28
C GLY A 28 21.42 -56.85 23.53
N PRO A 29 21.80 -56.46 24.77
CA PRO A 29 21.56 -57.25 25.98
C PRO A 29 20.07 -57.48 26.23
N GLY A 30 19.69 -58.76 26.31
CA GLY A 30 18.31 -59.22 26.23
C GLY A 30 17.40 -58.67 27.32
N VAL A 31 16.27 -58.11 26.91
CA VAL A 31 15.14 -57.78 27.77
C VAL A 31 14.62 -59.08 28.40
N CYS A 32 14.27 -59.07 29.69
CA CYS A 32 13.79 -60.28 30.37
C CYS A 32 12.43 -60.72 29.81
N GLY A 33 12.11 -62.02 29.94
CA GLY A 33 10.90 -62.61 29.36
C GLY A 33 9.59 -61.94 29.75
N GLN A 34 9.54 -61.32 30.94
CA GLN A 34 8.35 -60.64 31.44
C GLN A 34 8.16 -59.25 30.80
N CYS A 35 9.23 -58.45 30.66
CA CYS A 35 9.18 -57.19 29.90
C CYS A 35 8.83 -57.41 28.43
N ASN A 36 9.27 -58.54 27.86
CA ASN A 36 8.99 -58.90 26.47
C ASN A 36 7.51 -59.31 26.26
N GLN A 37 6.87 -59.90 27.28
CA GLN A 37 5.43 -60.23 27.25
C GLN A 37 4.55 -58.99 27.49
N GLU A 38 4.96 -58.08 28.38
CA GLU A 38 4.22 -56.85 28.65
C GLU A 38 4.28 -55.86 27.47
N ALA A 39 5.41 -55.76 26.76
CA ALA A 39 5.51 -54.96 25.53
C ALA A 39 4.67 -55.51 24.35
N ALA A 40 4.31 -56.80 24.40
CA ALA A 40 3.57 -57.49 23.33
C ALA A 40 2.05 -57.46 23.50
N THR A 41 1.51 -56.94 24.61
CA THR A 41 0.06 -56.82 24.81
C THR A 41 -0.46 -55.46 24.35
N ALA A 42 -1.48 -55.47 23.49
CA ALA A 42 -2.00 -54.33 22.74
C ALA A 42 -2.78 -53.30 23.59
N ALA A 43 -2.09 -52.59 24.49
CA ALA A 43 -2.67 -51.50 25.29
C ALA A 43 -1.67 -50.37 25.62
N PHE A 44 -0.75 -50.04 24.70
CA PHE A 44 0.13 -48.86 24.80
C PHE A 44 -0.14 -47.85 23.67
N HIS A 45 -1.39 -47.41 23.58
CA HIS A 45 -1.73 -46.12 22.97
C HIS A 45 -1.94 -45.11 24.10
N GLY A 46 -1.47 -43.88 23.90
CA GLY A 46 -1.26 -42.88 24.93
C GLY A 46 -2.45 -42.54 25.84
N SER A 47 -2.10 -41.86 26.94
CA SER A 47 -2.92 -41.24 27.99
C SER A 47 -3.38 -42.13 29.15
N ASN A 48 -2.44 -42.50 30.02
CA ASN A 48 -2.51 -42.40 31.50
C ASN A 48 -1.47 -43.32 32.14
N PHE A 49 -0.43 -42.76 32.77
CA PHE A 49 0.34 -43.49 33.79
C PHE A 49 0.45 -42.65 35.06
N PRO A 50 0.17 -43.24 36.25
CA PRO A 50 0.39 -42.58 37.52
C PRO A 50 1.89 -42.47 37.84
N ALA A 51 2.26 -41.35 38.44
CA ALA A 51 3.63 -40.99 38.82
C ALA A 51 4.13 -41.80 40.02
N SER A 52 4.62 -43.02 39.81
CA SER A 52 5.63 -43.67 40.70
C SER A 52 5.97 -45.08 40.22
N MET A 53 7.04 -45.25 39.45
CA MET A 53 8.06 -46.32 39.54
C MET A 53 9.01 -46.24 38.32
N PRO A 54 10.30 -45.88 38.49
CA PRO A 54 11.20 -45.70 37.35
C PRO A 54 12.03 -46.95 37.00
N VAL A 55 11.85 -48.11 37.66
CA VAL A 55 12.71 -49.28 37.47
C VAL A 55 11.93 -50.58 37.57
N CYS A 56 12.13 -51.51 36.62
CA CYS A 56 11.54 -52.85 36.70
C CYS A 56 12.18 -53.65 37.86
N PRO A 57 11.41 -54.16 38.83
CA PRO A 57 11.96 -54.88 39.99
C PRO A 57 12.57 -56.25 39.64
N THR A 58 12.33 -56.79 38.44
CA THR A 58 12.84 -58.10 38.01
C THR A 58 14.19 -58.02 37.29
N CYS A 59 14.47 -56.93 36.56
CA CYS A 59 15.71 -56.79 35.78
C CYS A 59 16.49 -55.49 36.03
N GLY A 60 15.95 -54.57 36.85
CA GLY A 60 16.65 -53.35 37.26
C GLY A 60 16.78 -52.27 36.16
N GLN A 61 16.12 -52.42 35.01
CA GLN A 61 16.21 -51.48 33.88
C GLN A 61 15.16 -50.36 34.00
N THR A 62 15.54 -49.14 33.61
CA THR A 62 14.71 -47.92 33.57
C THR A 62 13.93 -47.86 32.27
N VAL A 63 12.61 -47.70 32.31
CA VAL A 63 11.77 -47.61 31.11
C VAL A 63 11.69 -46.14 30.66
N MET A 64 12.37 -45.78 29.56
CA MET A 64 12.21 -44.48 28.91
C MET A 64 11.29 -44.58 27.70
N SER A 65 10.36 -43.62 27.56
CA SER A 65 9.46 -43.50 26.41
C SER A 65 10.23 -43.06 25.17
N VAL A 66 10.20 -43.88 24.10
CA VAL A 66 10.76 -43.52 22.79
C VAL A 66 9.63 -43.07 21.86
N VAL A 67 9.66 -41.80 21.43
CA VAL A 67 8.84 -41.26 20.35
C VAL A 67 9.39 -41.78 19.03
N ARG A 68 8.59 -42.50 18.23
CA ARG A 68 9.01 -43.00 16.92
C ARG A 68 9.16 -41.85 15.92
N VAL A 69 10.40 -41.60 15.51
CA VAL A 69 10.74 -41.02 14.21
C VAL A 69 10.63 -42.16 13.19
N THR A 70 9.87 -41.97 12.12
CA THR A 70 9.76 -42.94 11.02
C THR A 70 11.04 -42.89 10.18
N GLU A 71 11.98 -43.78 10.47
CA GLU A 71 13.04 -44.16 9.52
C GLU A 71 12.42 -45.01 8.40
N SER A 72 12.59 -44.57 7.16
CA SER A 72 12.21 -45.33 5.97
C SER A 72 13.10 -46.56 5.82
N THR A 73 12.53 -47.76 5.94
CA THR A 73 13.20 -48.98 5.51
C THR A 73 13.20 -49.05 3.99
N SER A 74 14.42 -49.18 3.45
CA SER A 74 14.77 -49.40 2.05
C SER A 74 13.89 -50.45 1.37
N ALA A 75 13.22 -50.03 0.30
CA ALA A 75 12.73 -50.91 -0.75
C ALA A 75 13.88 -51.74 -1.33
N PRO A 76 13.64 -52.93 -1.91
CA PRO A 76 14.67 -53.61 -2.69
C PRO A 76 15.13 -52.65 -3.79
N GLU A 77 16.45 -52.39 -3.86
CA GLU A 77 17.06 -51.55 -4.87
C GLU A 77 16.59 -52.02 -6.25
N ARG A 78 15.73 -51.21 -6.86
CA ARG A 78 15.66 -51.16 -8.32
C ARG A 78 17.04 -50.64 -8.74
N PRO A 79 17.74 -51.26 -9.71
CA PRO A 79 19.00 -50.70 -10.19
C PRO A 79 18.72 -49.28 -10.67
N ALA A 80 19.17 -48.29 -9.89
CA ALA A 80 19.02 -46.90 -10.24
C ALA A 80 19.91 -46.68 -11.46
N THR A 81 19.28 -46.44 -12.61
CA THR A 81 20.02 -45.97 -13.78
C THR A 81 20.38 -44.52 -13.51
N GLU A 82 21.67 -44.17 -13.51
CA GLU A 82 22.14 -42.80 -13.32
C GLU A 82 21.44 -41.87 -14.31
N ALA A 83 21.07 -40.67 -13.86
CA ALA A 83 20.51 -39.63 -14.71
C ALA A 83 21.60 -39.11 -15.66
N MET A 84 21.75 -39.76 -16.81
CA MET A 84 22.68 -39.35 -17.86
C MET A 84 21.97 -38.39 -18.81
N ILE A 85 22.60 -37.26 -19.14
CA ILE A 85 22.18 -36.41 -20.25
C ILE A 85 22.93 -36.93 -21.48
N ASP A 86 22.22 -37.40 -22.51
CA ASP A 86 22.80 -37.95 -23.75
C ASP A 86 23.83 -39.09 -23.55
N GLY A 87 23.65 -39.90 -22.50
CA GLY A 87 24.54 -41.03 -22.20
C GLY A 87 25.86 -40.65 -21.50
N ALA A 88 26.02 -39.39 -21.10
CA ALA A 88 27.13 -38.90 -20.29
C ALA A 88 26.63 -38.30 -18.96
N ARG A 89 27.47 -38.36 -17.91
CA ARG A 89 27.17 -37.73 -16.61
C ARG A 89 27.13 -36.21 -16.77
N SER A 90 26.22 -35.55 -16.05
CA SER A 90 26.18 -34.08 -16.08
C SER A 90 27.44 -33.48 -15.46
N PHE A 91 27.80 -32.25 -15.85
CA PHE A 91 28.93 -31.55 -15.24
C PHE A 91 28.77 -31.36 -13.72
N ASP A 92 27.53 -31.25 -13.24
CA ASP A 92 27.25 -31.16 -11.79
C ASP A 92 27.48 -32.49 -11.07
N ASP A 93 27.14 -33.63 -11.68
CA ASP A 93 27.40 -34.96 -11.12
C ASP A 93 28.91 -35.25 -11.08
N ILE A 94 29.63 -34.90 -12.16
CA ILE A 94 31.09 -34.98 -12.22
C ILE A 94 31.71 -34.09 -11.13
N ARG A 95 31.21 -32.86 -10.97
CA ARG A 95 31.69 -31.92 -9.95
C ARG A 95 31.50 -32.45 -8.54
N GLU A 96 30.39 -33.11 -8.23
CA GLU A 96 30.15 -33.67 -6.90
C GLU A 96 31.01 -34.92 -6.62
N LEU A 97 31.20 -35.79 -7.62
CA LEU A 97 32.11 -36.94 -7.50
C LEU A 97 33.56 -36.51 -7.24
N VAL A 98 34.04 -35.52 -7.99
CA VAL A 98 35.38 -34.95 -7.82
C VAL A 98 35.50 -34.23 -6.48
N ARG A 99 34.48 -33.47 -6.06
CA ARG A 99 34.43 -32.80 -4.74
C ARG A 99 34.52 -33.81 -3.59
N ARG A 100 33.82 -34.93 -3.69
CA ARG A 100 33.85 -36.01 -2.68
C ARG A 100 35.24 -36.64 -2.58
N ALA A 101 35.88 -36.93 -3.70
CA ALA A 101 37.23 -37.47 -3.72
C ALA A 101 38.27 -36.48 -3.16
N LEU A 102 38.13 -35.18 -3.48
CA LEU A 102 39.00 -34.14 -2.94
C LEU A 102 38.86 -34.00 -1.42
N ARG A 103 37.62 -34.05 -0.91
CA ARG A 103 37.35 -34.04 0.54
C ARG A 103 37.98 -35.24 1.24
N GLU A 104 37.87 -36.43 0.66
CA GLU A 104 38.43 -37.64 1.26
C GLU A 104 39.96 -37.63 1.27
N ARG A 105 40.60 -37.13 0.19
CA ARG A 105 42.05 -36.92 0.14
C ARG A 105 42.52 -35.96 1.24
N LEU A 106 41.84 -34.82 1.40
CA LEU A 106 42.22 -33.81 2.40
C LEU A 106 41.93 -34.28 3.82
N ARG A 107 40.82 -35.00 4.05
CA ARG A 107 40.50 -35.65 5.33
C ARG A 107 41.59 -36.64 5.71
N SER A 108 42.03 -37.48 4.76
CA SER A 108 43.11 -38.45 4.97
C SER A 108 44.46 -37.77 5.28
N ALA A 109 44.76 -36.63 4.65
CA ALA A 109 45.99 -35.87 4.91
C ALA A 109 46.01 -35.18 6.29
N LEU A 110 44.84 -34.80 6.82
CA LEU A 110 44.68 -34.12 8.11
C LEU A 110 44.56 -35.08 9.30
N GLY A 111 44.44 -36.39 9.07
CA GLY A 111 44.43 -37.41 10.13
C GLY A 111 43.32 -37.27 11.19
N SER A 112 42.22 -36.58 10.88
CA SER A 112 41.13 -36.31 11.82
C SER A 112 39.76 -36.41 11.14
N ASP A 113 38.73 -36.78 11.91
CA ASP A 113 37.35 -36.94 11.44
C ASP A 113 36.61 -35.58 11.30
N VAL A 114 37.37 -34.51 11.03
CA VAL A 114 36.89 -33.14 10.94
C VAL A 114 36.30 -32.87 9.55
N TYR A 115 35.21 -32.11 9.50
CA TYR A 115 34.59 -31.70 8.24
C TYR A 115 35.52 -30.76 7.45
N VAL A 116 36.02 -31.22 6.29
CA VAL A 116 36.88 -30.41 5.41
C VAL A 116 36.03 -29.74 4.33
N TRP A 117 36.06 -28.41 4.30
CA TRP A 117 35.42 -27.64 3.23
C TRP A 117 36.33 -27.56 2.00
N VAL A 118 35.75 -27.78 0.81
CA VAL A 118 36.45 -27.75 -0.48
C VAL A 118 35.61 -26.96 -1.47
N TYR A 119 36.18 -25.90 -2.03
CA TYR A 119 35.57 -25.09 -3.06
C TYR A 119 36.19 -25.38 -4.42
N ILE A 120 35.41 -25.84 -5.39
CA ILE A 120 35.89 -26.02 -6.76
C ILE A 120 35.74 -24.68 -7.49
N SER A 121 36.87 -24.07 -7.87
CA SER A 121 36.96 -22.79 -8.59
C SER A 121 36.73 -22.96 -10.09
N ASP A 122 37.24 -24.05 -10.67
CA ASP A 122 37.03 -24.40 -12.08
C ASP A 122 37.10 -25.93 -12.28
N LEU A 123 36.42 -26.44 -13.32
CA LEU A 123 36.35 -27.86 -13.63
C LEU A 123 36.30 -28.08 -15.14
N THR A 124 37.27 -28.80 -15.66
CA THR A 124 37.30 -29.29 -17.06
C THR A 124 36.99 -30.79 -17.08
N THR A 125 37.00 -31.44 -18.24
CA THR A 125 36.75 -32.89 -18.35
C THR A 125 37.83 -33.77 -17.71
N THR A 126 39.02 -33.24 -17.45
CA THR A 126 40.17 -34.01 -16.92
C THR A 126 40.91 -33.32 -15.78
N ALA A 127 40.64 -32.05 -15.48
CA ALA A 127 41.34 -31.29 -14.45
C ALA A 127 40.37 -30.45 -13.60
N VAL A 128 40.68 -30.35 -12.30
CA VAL A 128 39.92 -29.56 -11.33
C VAL A 128 40.82 -28.54 -10.65
N VAL A 129 40.32 -27.31 -10.51
CA VAL A 129 40.94 -26.25 -9.70
C VAL A 129 40.10 -26.05 -8.46
N TYR A 130 40.69 -26.18 -7.27
CA TYR A 130 39.97 -26.11 -6.00
C TYR A 130 40.76 -25.36 -4.91
N ALA A 131 40.06 -24.81 -3.93
CA ALA A 131 40.60 -24.21 -2.72
C ALA A 131 40.18 -25.04 -1.50
N ALA A 132 41.06 -25.17 -0.52
CA ALA A 132 40.82 -25.91 0.72
C ALA A 132 41.39 -25.14 1.91
N GLY A 133 40.52 -24.52 2.70
CA GLY A 133 40.87 -23.82 3.95
C GLY A 133 41.47 -22.42 3.78
N ASP A 134 42.49 -22.29 2.93
CA ASP A 134 43.19 -21.02 2.65
C ASP A 134 42.88 -20.52 1.22
N ASP A 135 43.07 -19.23 0.93
CA ASP A 135 42.83 -18.60 -0.39
C ASP A 135 43.76 -19.11 -1.52
N ASP A 136 44.56 -20.14 -1.26
CA ASP A 136 45.42 -20.81 -2.21
C ASP A 136 44.61 -21.76 -3.13
N LEU A 137 44.78 -21.59 -4.45
CA LEU A 137 44.19 -22.48 -5.45
C LEU A 137 45.16 -23.62 -5.78
N TYR A 138 44.61 -24.83 -5.87
CA TYR A 138 45.32 -26.04 -6.29
C TYR A 138 44.65 -26.63 -7.52
N GLN A 139 45.44 -27.06 -8.50
CA GLN A 139 44.99 -27.81 -9.66
C GLN A 139 45.48 -29.25 -9.57
N CYS A 140 44.61 -30.21 -9.84
CA CYS A 140 45.02 -31.59 -10.09
C CYS A 140 44.19 -32.20 -11.22
N ASP A 141 44.79 -33.16 -11.92
CA ASP A 141 44.07 -33.99 -12.88
C ASP A 141 43.19 -35.00 -12.14
N TYR A 142 42.09 -35.40 -12.76
CA TYR A 142 41.22 -36.45 -12.24
C TYR A 142 40.73 -37.36 -13.37
N MET A 143 40.52 -38.64 -13.03
CA MET A 143 39.88 -39.61 -13.92
C MET A 143 38.75 -40.31 -13.19
N ILE A 144 37.62 -40.51 -13.89
CA ILE A 144 36.48 -41.27 -13.40
C ILE A 144 36.44 -42.59 -14.15
N ASP A 145 36.48 -43.70 -13.43
CA ASP A 145 36.39 -45.03 -14.05
C ASP A 145 34.94 -45.42 -14.40
N ALA A 146 34.79 -46.60 -15.02
CA ALA A 146 33.47 -47.12 -15.41
C ALA A 146 32.56 -47.49 -14.21
N ALA A 147 33.11 -47.56 -12.99
CA ALA A 147 32.37 -47.79 -11.75
C ALA A 147 31.99 -46.46 -11.04
N GLY A 148 32.47 -45.32 -11.54
CA GLY A 148 32.23 -44.00 -10.98
C GLY A 148 33.18 -43.61 -9.85
N GLU A 149 34.29 -44.34 -9.70
CA GLU A 149 35.35 -44.02 -8.75
C GLU A 149 36.29 -42.96 -9.34
N VAL A 150 36.64 -41.95 -8.54
CA VAL A 150 37.47 -40.82 -8.98
C VAL A 150 38.89 -41.00 -8.44
N THR A 151 39.85 -41.07 -9.35
CA THR A 151 41.28 -41.00 -9.03
C THR A 151 41.78 -39.58 -9.24
N LEU A 152 42.53 -39.05 -8.27
CA LEU A 152 43.09 -37.70 -8.29
C LEU A 152 44.61 -37.75 -8.45
N GLY A 153 45.15 -36.96 -9.36
CA GLY A 153 46.59 -36.72 -9.49
C GLY A 153 47.13 -35.80 -8.39
N ASP A 154 48.45 -35.64 -8.37
CA ASP A 154 49.13 -34.79 -7.38
C ASP A 154 48.69 -33.31 -7.51
N PRO A 155 48.38 -32.62 -6.41
CA PRO A 155 47.96 -31.22 -6.45
C PRO A 155 49.14 -30.28 -6.72
N VAL A 156 48.96 -29.38 -7.68
CA VAL A 156 49.89 -28.29 -8.02
C VAL A 156 49.26 -26.97 -7.61
N LYS A 157 49.98 -26.14 -6.85
CA LYS A 157 49.49 -24.80 -6.48
C LYS A 157 49.46 -23.89 -7.72
N VAL A 158 48.32 -23.27 -8.00
CA VAL A 158 48.09 -22.41 -9.17
C VAL A 158 47.58 -21.03 -8.76
N VAL A 159 47.80 -20.03 -9.60
CA VAL A 159 47.28 -18.66 -9.43
C VAL A 159 46.48 -18.31 -10.68
N ARG A 160 45.33 -17.64 -10.51
CA ARG A 160 44.43 -17.32 -11.64
C ARG A 160 44.93 -16.09 -12.40
N THR A 161 45.75 -16.31 -13.42
CA THR A 161 46.26 -15.24 -14.30
C THR A 161 45.44 -15.19 -15.59
N TYR A 162 44.77 -14.06 -15.87
CA TYR A 162 44.07 -13.83 -17.13
C TYR A 162 45.08 -13.34 -18.19
N ALA A 163 45.35 -14.14 -19.21
CA ALA A 163 46.22 -13.77 -20.33
C ALA A 163 45.38 -13.58 -21.61
N PRO A 164 45.30 -12.36 -22.19
CA PRO A 164 44.79 -12.19 -23.54
C PRO A 164 45.75 -12.83 -24.57
N SER A 165 45.20 -13.46 -25.61
CA SER A 165 45.93 -14.12 -26.70
C SER A 165 46.85 -13.15 -27.48
N PRO A 166 48.07 -13.52 -27.90
CA PRO A 166 49.10 -12.56 -28.29
C PRO A 166 49.08 -12.21 -29.79
N ALA A 167 49.16 -10.92 -30.10
CA ALA A 167 49.63 -10.43 -31.39
C ALA A 167 50.59 -9.24 -31.17
N GLY A 168 51.86 -9.44 -31.54
CA GLY A 168 52.81 -8.39 -31.93
C GLY A 168 53.56 -7.63 -30.83
N ALA A 169 54.74 -8.13 -30.45
CA ALA A 169 55.86 -7.30 -29.98
C ALA A 169 56.60 -6.68 -31.20
N PRO A 170 57.58 -5.74 -31.09
CA PRO A 170 58.28 -5.26 -29.87
C PRO A 170 58.62 -3.74 -29.82
N ALA A 171 59.11 -3.28 -28.66
CA ALA A 171 60.27 -2.38 -28.43
C ALA A 171 60.11 -1.65 -27.08
N ALA A 172 60.79 -2.07 -26.01
CA ALA A 172 62.11 -1.62 -25.57
C ALA A 172 62.03 -0.48 -24.51
N GLU A 173 62.29 -0.86 -23.26
CA GLU A 173 62.72 -0.07 -22.08
C GLU A 173 63.94 0.83 -22.38
N PRO A 174 64.33 1.87 -21.57
CA PRO A 174 64.49 1.78 -20.11
C PRO A 174 64.29 3.04 -19.21
N ASP A 175 63.83 2.77 -17.99
CA ASP A 175 64.49 3.04 -16.69
C ASP A 175 64.64 4.45 -16.05
N ASP A 176 64.56 4.37 -14.71
CA ASP A 176 65.12 5.21 -13.65
C ASP A 176 64.56 6.59 -13.26
N GLY A 177 64.24 6.72 -11.95
CA GLY A 177 64.31 7.99 -11.23
C GLY A 177 63.45 8.14 -9.98
N ALA A 178 63.83 7.50 -8.87
CA ALA A 178 63.29 7.77 -7.53
C ALA A 178 63.78 9.12 -6.95
N ALA A 179 62.94 9.84 -6.19
CA ALA A 179 63.21 10.35 -4.83
C ALA A 179 62.27 11.50 -4.36
N GLU A 180 61.54 11.21 -3.28
CA GLU A 180 61.26 11.98 -2.05
C GLU A 180 61.06 13.52 -2.01
N LEU A 181 59.86 13.88 -1.50
CA LEU A 181 59.54 14.68 -0.29
C LEU A 181 60.17 16.08 -0.08
N VAL A 182 59.32 17.12 0.03
CA VAL A 182 58.88 17.82 1.27
C VAL A 182 58.29 19.19 0.93
N GLU A 183 56.97 19.30 1.17
CA GLU A 183 56.20 20.36 1.83
C GLU A 183 56.76 21.80 1.96
N THR A 184 55.99 22.81 1.50
CA THR A 184 55.70 24.03 2.27
C THR A 184 54.39 24.71 1.82
N ASP A 185 53.49 24.82 2.80
CA ASP A 185 52.29 25.63 3.01
C ASP A 185 51.93 26.84 2.10
N ARG A 186 50.64 26.85 1.70
CA ARG A 186 49.59 27.93 1.83
C ARG A 186 49.80 29.26 1.05
N VAL A 187 48.86 29.85 0.32
CA VAL A 187 47.42 30.12 0.54
C VAL A 187 46.73 30.40 -0.81
N ALA A 188 45.44 30.07 -0.86
CA ALA A 188 44.42 30.31 -1.89
C ALA A 188 44.42 31.67 -2.61
N ALA A 189 44.07 31.62 -3.90
CA ALA A 189 43.33 32.68 -4.58
C ALA A 189 42.18 32.04 -5.38
N ARG A 190 40.94 32.30 -4.94
CA ARG A 190 39.73 32.19 -5.76
C ARG A 190 39.83 33.20 -6.90
N ALA A 191 39.46 32.78 -8.10
CA ALA A 191 39.06 33.69 -9.17
C ALA A 191 37.68 33.26 -9.66
N ASP A 192 36.72 34.18 -9.48
CA ASP A 192 35.35 34.10 -9.97
C ASP A 192 35.28 34.18 -11.50
N ALA A 193 34.22 33.57 -12.02
CA ALA A 193 33.89 33.29 -13.42
C ALA A 193 33.55 34.54 -14.27
N ARG A 194 33.59 34.39 -15.62
CA ARG A 194 32.40 34.66 -16.49
C ARG A 194 32.52 34.31 -18.01
N VAL A 195 31.37 33.83 -18.55
CA VAL A 195 30.83 33.77 -19.96
C VAL A 195 31.46 32.71 -20.90
N ILE A 196 30.72 31.82 -21.62
CA ILE A 196 29.76 32.05 -22.73
C ILE A 196 28.64 30.98 -22.78
N GLU A 197 27.42 31.41 -23.13
CA GLU A 197 26.26 30.57 -23.50
C GLU A 197 26.58 29.62 -24.66
N ALA A 198 26.24 28.33 -24.52
CA ALA A 198 26.16 27.44 -25.67
C ALA A 198 25.03 26.42 -25.52
N LYS A 199 23.92 26.65 -26.24
CA LYS A 199 22.96 25.62 -26.64
C LYS A 199 23.56 24.83 -27.80
N GLY A 200 24.44 23.88 -27.52
CA GLY A 200 24.97 22.95 -28.52
C GLY A 200 24.36 21.56 -28.35
N SER A 201 23.49 21.14 -29.27
CA SER A 201 23.09 19.74 -29.44
C SER A 201 24.08 19.04 -30.38
N THR A 202 24.33 17.75 -30.17
CA THR A 202 25.01 16.93 -31.19
C THR A 202 24.22 16.92 -32.51
N PRO A 203 24.81 16.52 -33.65
CA PRO A 203 24.08 16.31 -34.91
C PRO A 203 22.86 15.37 -34.77
N ASP A 204 22.85 14.54 -33.73
CA ASP A 204 21.79 13.58 -33.40
C ASP A 204 20.75 14.13 -32.38
N GLY A 205 20.90 15.38 -31.91
CA GLY A 205 19.95 16.05 -31.00
C GLY A 205 20.11 15.77 -29.50
N GLY A 206 21.15 15.04 -29.08
CA GLY A 206 21.44 14.76 -27.66
C GLY A 206 22.28 15.85 -27.01
N ARG A 207 21.97 16.22 -25.75
CA ARG A 207 22.79 17.15 -24.95
C ARG A 207 23.93 16.41 -24.24
N ILE A 208 25.08 17.05 -24.10
CA ILE A 208 26.26 16.49 -23.42
C ILE A 208 26.59 17.34 -22.19
N TYR A 209 26.71 16.69 -21.04
CA TYR A 209 27.09 17.33 -19.78
C TYR A 209 28.41 16.74 -19.29
N ARG A 210 29.36 17.59 -18.94
CA ARG A 210 30.50 17.17 -18.12
C ARG A 210 29.99 16.99 -16.69
N VAL A 211 30.27 15.83 -16.11
CA VAL A 211 29.78 15.47 -14.79
C VAL A 211 30.88 14.90 -13.91
N ARG A 212 30.76 15.10 -12.60
CA ARG A 212 31.45 14.33 -11.57
C ARG A 212 30.56 13.16 -11.18
N MET A 213 31.00 11.94 -11.46
CA MET A 213 30.24 10.71 -11.19
C MET A 213 30.26 10.36 -9.70
N ILE A 214 31.40 10.57 -9.05
CA ILE A 214 31.63 10.34 -7.63
C ILE A 214 32.81 11.18 -7.15
N GLU A 215 32.71 11.72 -5.94
CA GLU A 215 33.77 12.42 -5.22
C GLU A 215 34.61 11.43 -4.41
N ALA A 216 35.94 11.60 -4.44
CA ALA A 216 36.84 10.79 -3.64
C ALA A 216 36.71 11.15 -2.15
N GLY A 217 36.57 10.14 -1.29
CA GLY A 217 36.45 10.34 0.17
C GLY A 217 35.22 9.69 0.79
N ASP A 218 34.72 10.31 1.87
CA ASP A 218 33.65 9.79 2.70
C ASP A 218 32.28 10.18 2.16
N SER A 219 31.45 9.17 1.93
CA SER A 219 30.07 9.32 1.47
C SER A 219 29.09 9.41 2.65
N LYS A 220 27.94 10.03 2.42
CA LYS A 220 26.87 10.21 3.44
C LYS A 220 26.33 8.88 3.99
N ASN A 221 26.50 7.79 3.25
CA ASN A 221 26.09 6.42 3.58
C ASN A 221 27.19 5.60 4.28
N GLY A 222 28.21 6.25 4.85
CA GLY A 222 29.21 5.59 5.71
C GLY A 222 30.22 4.74 4.93
N ARG A 223 30.38 4.98 3.63
CA ARG A 223 31.39 4.32 2.79
C ARG A 223 32.50 5.29 2.43
N ARG A 224 33.73 4.82 2.42
CA ARG A 224 34.90 5.58 1.95
C ARG A 224 35.34 5.06 0.60
N TYR A 225 35.52 5.97 -0.36
CA TYR A 225 36.01 5.67 -1.71
C TYR A 225 37.38 6.31 -1.91
N PRO A 226 38.49 5.58 -1.70
CA PRO A 226 39.83 6.10 -1.92
C PRO A 226 40.07 6.46 -3.39
N GLN A 227 40.80 7.55 -3.65
CA GLN A 227 41.17 7.99 -5.00
C GLN A 227 41.81 6.85 -5.81
N ALA A 228 42.73 6.08 -5.21
CA ALA A 228 43.40 4.96 -5.88
C ALA A 228 42.41 3.90 -6.40
N VAL A 229 41.32 3.65 -5.66
CA VAL A 229 40.28 2.68 -6.05
C VAL A 229 39.40 3.24 -7.17
N LEU A 230 39.06 4.53 -7.12
CA LEU A 230 38.33 5.19 -8.19
C LEU A 230 39.16 5.26 -9.49
N ALA A 231 40.45 5.59 -9.39
CA ALA A 231 41.37 5.60 -10.52
C ALA A 231 41.54 4.21 -11.16
N ALA A 232 41.72 3.16 -10.34
CA ALA A 232 41.80 1.79 -10.84
C ALA A 232 40.48 1.28 -11.45
N ALA A 233 39.35 1.91 -11.09
CA ALA A 233 38.03 1.57 -11.59
C ALA A 233 37.59 2.42 -12.80
N ALA A 234 38.27 3.51 -13.13
CA ALA A 234 37.85 4.47 -14.16
C ALA A 234 37.45 3.82 -15.49
N ALA A 235 38.28 2.90 -16.00
CA ALA A 235 38.01 2.17 -17.23
C ALA A 235 36.71 1.34 -17.22
N ARG A 236 36.18 0.97 -16.04
CA ARG A 236 34.92 0.21 -15.90
C ARG A 236 33.67 1.09 -16.00
N TYR A 237 33.81 2.40 -15.86
CA TYR A 237 32.71 3.35 -16.02
C TYR A 237 32.54 3.81 -17.47
N GLU A 238 33.51 3.53 -18.34
CA GLU A 238 33.42 3.86 -19.76
C GLU A 238 32.27 3.08 -20.40
N GLY A 239 31.34 3.80 -21.04
CA GLY A 239 30.11 3.21 -21.60
C GLY A 239 29.07 2.80 -20.56
N ALA A 240 29.24 3.15 -19.27
CA ALA A 240 28.22 2.91 -18.26
C ALA A 240 26.90 3.61 -18.65
N LYS A 241 25.78 2.98 -18.33
CA LYS A 241 24.44 3.53 -18.61
C LYS A 241 24.04 4.50 -17.49
N ALA A 242 23.22 5.49 -17.84
CA ALA A 242 22.57 6.39 -16.90
C ALA A 242 21.06 6.19 -16.97
N TYR A 243 20.42 5.99 -15.82
CA TYR A 243 18.97 5.93 -15.67
C TYR A 243 18.46 7.10 -14.84
N ASP A 244 17.15 7.35 -14.91
CA ASP A 244 16.42 8.32 -14.08
C ASP A 244 16.18 7.83 -12.63
N ARG A 245 16.58 6.60 -12.32
CA ARG A 245 16.53 5.97 -11.00
C ARG A 245 17.49 4.77 -10.92
N HIS A 246 17.83 4.37 -9.69
CA HIS A 246 18.48 3.08 -9.45
C HIS A 246 17.54 1.93 -9.81
N ARG A 247 18.05 0.98 -10.60
CA ARG A 247 17.27 -0.19 -11.02
C ARG A 247 17.18 -1.23 -9.90
N ASP A 248 16.01 -1.82 -9.74
CA ASP A 248 15.85 -2.93 -8.80
C ASP A 248 16.44 -4.25 -9.36
N LEU A 249 16.46 -5.31 -8.54
CA LEU A 249 17.00 -6.61 -8.94
C LEU A 249 16.22 -7.28 -10.08
N ALA A 250 14.93 -6.98 -10.26
CA ALA A 250 14.12 -7.52 -11.35
C ALA A 250 14.38 -6.77 -12.67
N GLU A 251 14.55 -5.45 -12.60
CA GLU A 251 14.95 -4.59 -13.72
C GLU A 251 16.37 -4.92 -14.19
N LEU A 252 17.30 -5.18 -13.27
CA LEU A 252 18.65 -5.65 -13.57
C LEU A 252 18.66 -7.03 -14.27
N LYS A 253 17.76 -7.95 -13.88
CA LYS A 253 17.63 -9.29 -14.49
C LYS A 253 16.94 -9.26 -15.86
N SER A 254 15.92 -8.42 -16.02
CA SER A 254 15.16 -8.31 -17.27
C SER A 254 15.91 -7.52 -18.35
N GLY A 255 16.88 -6.69 -17.98
CA GLY A 255 17.61 -5.85 -18.92
C GLY A 255 16.74 -4.72 -19.50
N THR A 256 15.70 -4.31 -18.77
CA THR A 256 14.77 -3.25 -19.21
C THR A 256 15.51 -1.95 -19.57
N ILE A 257 14.99 -1.25 -20.58
CA ILE A 257 15.46 0.08 -21.01
C ILE A 257 14.60 1.21 -20.41
N VAL A 258 13.59 0.87 -19.61
CA VAL A 258 12.73 1.84 -18.95
C VAL A 258 13.58 2.71 -18.03
N GLY A 259 13.42 4.04 -18.14
CA GLY A 259 14.19 5.01 -17.37
C GLY A 259 15.60 5.28 -17.90
N LEU A 260 16.04 4.66 -19.01
CA LEU A 260 17.36 4.93 -19.59
C LEU A 260 17.40 6.36 -20.15
N VAL A 261 18.32 7.18 -19.64
CA VAL A 261 18.47 8.58 -20.04
C VAL A 261 19.71 8.85 -20.88
N GLY A 262 20.75 8.01 -20.78
CA GLY A 262 22.00 8.23 -21.51
C GLY A 262 23.09 7.22 -21.20
N ALA A 263 24.31 7.54 -21.64
CA ALA A 263 25.52 6.79 -21.34
C ALA A 263 26.73 7.71 -21.16
N TYR A 264 27.73 7.23 -20.42
CA TYR A 264 28.95 7.97 -20.15
C TYR A 264 30.05 7.65 -21.15
N ARG A 265 30.80 8.69 -21.52
CA ARG A 265 32.01 8.62 -22.35
C ARG A 265 33.11 9.47 -21.76
N SER A 266 34.35 9.28 -22.21
CA SER A 266 35.49 10.11 -21.81
C SER A 266 35.70 10.11 -20.29
N VAL A 267 35.67 8.92 -19.67
CA VAL A 267 35.82 8.80 -18.22
C VAL A 267 37.27 9.05 -17.81
N GLU A 268 37.46 9.96 -16.87
CA GLU A 268 38.76 10.41 -16.36
C GLU A 268 38.75 10.44 -14.84
N ALA A 269 39.81 9.93 -14.21
CA ALA A 269 40.02 10.07 -12.78
C ALA A 269 40.86 11.32 -12.49
N ALA A 270 40.40 12.14 -11.55
CA ALA A 270 41.10 13.30 -11.03
C ALA A 270 41.37 13.12 -9.52
N ASP A 271 42.02 14.11 -8.90
CA ASP A 271 42.39 14.05 -7.49
C ASP A 271 41.18 14.05 -6.54
N ASP A 272 40.10 14.71 -6.95
CA ASP A 272 38.89 14.88 -6.15
C ASP A 272 37.73 13.96 -6.56
N GLY A 273 37.89 13.10 -7.57
CA GLY A 273 36.83 12.20 -7.98
C GLY A 273 36.95 11.65 -9.41
N LEU A 274 35.86 11.03 -9.87
CA LEU A 274 35.74 10.49 -11.22
C LEU A 274 34.84 11.40 -12.07
N TYR A 275 35.27 11.74 -13.27
CA TYR A 275 34.59 12.64 -14.20
C TYR A 275 34.30 11.94 -15.52
N ALA A 276 33.22 12.34 -16.19
CA ALA A 276 32.84 11.82 -17.50
C ALA A 276 31.94 12.80 -18.26
N ASP A 277 31.77 12.53 -19.55
CA ASP A 277 30.80 13.19 -20.41
C ASP A 277 29.52 12.33 -20.46
N LEU A 278 28.42 12.85 -19.92
CA LEU A 278 27.10 12.23 -20.00
C LEU A 278 26.44 12.61 -21.32
N HIS A 279 26.31 11.64 -22.22
CA HIS A 279 25.58 11.79 -23.46
C HIS A 279 24.12 11.38 -23.24
N LEU A 280 23.21 12.37 -23.24
CA LEU A 280 21.78 12.10 -23.12
C LEU A 280 21.18 11.62 -24.44
N LEU A 281 20.19 10.74 -24.34
CA LEU A 281 19.32 10.39 -25.46
C LEU A 281 18.50 11.62 -25.88
N PRO A 282 18.18 11.81 -27.18
CA PRO A 282 17.34 12.92 -27.63
C PRO A 282 15.96 12.95 -26.97
N SER A 283 15.45 11.79 -26.54
CA SER A 283 14.17 11.65 -25.83
C SER A 283 14.24 12.00 -24.33
N ALA A 284 15.42 12.16 -23.75
CA ALA A 284 15.61 12.40 -22.31
C ALA A 284 15.48 13.89 -21.95
N THR A 285 14.42 14.55 -22.42
CA THR A 285 14.19 16.00 -22.25
C THR A 285 14.06 16.40 -20.78
N HIS A 286 13.40 15.58 -19.96
CA HIS A 286 13.25 15.85 -18.52
C HIS A 286 14.59 15.82 -17.77
N ALA A 287 15.46 14.85 -18.08
CA ALA A 287 16.81 14.78 -17.51
C ALA A 287 17.66 15.98 -17.93
N ALA A 288 17.55 16.41 -19.18
CA ALA A 288 18.21 17.60 -19.70
C ALA A 288 17.77 18.88 -18.99
N GLU A 289 16.46 19.07 -18.78
CA GLU A 289 15.91 20.23 -18.05
C GLU A 289 16.35 20.23 -16.58
N ALA A 290 16.34 19.08 -15.91
CA ALA A 290 16.77 18.96 -14.52
C ALA A 290 18.27 19.26 -14.35
N LEU A 291 19.11 18.80 -15.28
CA LEU A 291 20.56 19.07 -15.26
C LEU A 291 20.86 20.54 -15.57
N ASP A 292 20.14 21.17 -16.50
CA ASP A 292 20.25 22.62 -16.74
C ASP A 292 19.87 23.43 -15.51
N ALA A 293 18.75 23.10 -14.87
CA ALA A 293 18.28 23.76 -13.66
C ALA A 293 19.28 23.58 -12.50
N ALA A 294 19.87 22.39 -12.36
CA ALA A 294 20.90 22.13 -11.36
C ALA A 294 22.20 22.90 -11.63
N LEU A 295 22.59 23.09 -12.90
CA LEU A 295 23.74 23.95 -13.24
C LEU A 295 23.45 25.43 -12.98
N ALA A 296 22.26 25.90 -13.31
CA ALA A 296 21.83 27.28 -13.03
C ALA A 296 21.79 27.56 -11.52
N GLY A 297 21.19 26.66 -10.72
CA GLY A 297 21.16 26.80 -9.27
C GLY A 297 22.55 26.77 -8.63
N GLN A 298 23.46 25.90 -9.14
CA GLN A 298 24.86 25.89 -8.69
C GLN A 298 25.58 27.21 -8.97
N ALA A 299 25.29 27.89 -10.10
CA ALA A 299 25.85 29.21 -10.39
C ALA A 299 25.35 30.30 -9.43
N GLU A 300 24.17 30.10 -8.83
CA GLU A 300 23.59 30.98 -7.80
C GLU A 300 24.00 30.58 -6.36
N GLY A 301 24.82 29.53 -6.21
CA GLY A 301 25.25 29.02 -4.90
C GLY A 301 24.19 28.19 -4.17
N LEU A 302 23.15 27.73 -4.87
CA LEU A 302 22.14 26.82 -4.34
C LEU A 302 22.64 25.36 -4.36
N ASP A 303 22.12 24.55 -3.45
CA ASP A 303 22.40 23.11 -3.44
C ASP A 303 21.90 22.46 -4.75
N PRO A 304 22.59 21.42 -5.28
CA PRO A 304 22.22 20.80 -6.55
C PRO A 304 20.82 20.17 -6.45
N LEU A 305 19.89 20.62 -7.32
CA LEU A 305 18.52 20.09 -7.42
C LEU A 305 18.51 18.58 -7.76
N ILE A 306 19.48 18.15 -8.55
CA ILE A 306 19.69 16.77 -8.94
C ILE A 306 21.19 16.48 -8.95
N GLY A 307 21.56 15.25 -8.63
CA GLY A 307 22.92 14.75 -8.62
C GLY A 307 23.06 13.39 -9.29
N LEU A 308 24.24 12.81 -9.15
CA LEU A 308 24.58 11.51 -9.70
C LEU A 308 24.98 10.55 -8.58
N SER A 309 24.51 9.31 -8.68
CA SER A 309 24.89 8.23 -7.78
C SER A 309 25.23 6.99 -8.58
N HIS A 310 26.41 6.44 -8.33
CA HIS A 310 26.81 5.19 -8.94
C HIS A 310 26.10 3.97 -8.31
N ASP A 311 25.76 2.97 -9.12
CA ASP A 311 25.38 1.64 -8.68
C ASP A 311 26.47 0.64 -9.09
N VAL A 312 27.19 0.12 -8.10
CA VAL A 312 28.39 -0.68 -8.32
C VAL A 312 28.46 -1.86 -7.36
N TYR A 313 29.11 -2.93 -7.82
CA TYR A 313 29.63 -3.96 -6.94
C TYR A 313 31.04 -3.58 -6.52
N ALA A 314 31.26 -3.52 -5.21
CA ALA A 314 32.55 -3.22 -4.62
C ALA A 314 32.83 -4.15 -3.44
N THR A 315 34.11 -4.43 -3.20
CA THR A 315 34.58 -5.08 -1.98
C THR A 315 34.95 -4.00 -0.96
N PHE A 316 34.63 -4.24 0.30
CA PHE A 316 34.86 -3.30 1.38
C PHE A 316 35.69 -3.94 2.49
N LYS A 317 36.51 -3.14 3.15
CA LYS A 317 37.11 -3.46 4.46
C LYS A 317 36.52 -2.51 5.49
N SER A 318 36.24 -3.03 6.69
CA SER A 318 35.79 -2.19 7.78
C SER A 318 36.98 -1.46 8.41
N VAL A 319 36.89 -0.13 8.50
CA VAL A 319 37.91 0.73 9.10
C VAL A 319 37.24 1.57 10.18
N THR A 320 37.84 1.63 11.37
CA THR A 320 37.37 2.50 12.45
C THR A 320 38.36 3.62 12.61
N GLU A 321 37.94 4.85 12.32
CA GLU A 321 38.74 6.06 12.51
C GLU A 321 37.92 7.09 13.30
N ASN A 322 38.55 7.74 14.28
CA ASN A 322 37.91 8.78 15.12
C ASN A 322 36.59 8.36 15.79
N GLY A 323 36.42 7.06 16.07
CA GLY A 323 35.20 6.51 16.70
C GLY A 323 34.03 6.27 15.73
N VAL A 324 34.22 6.48 14.42
CA VAL A 324 33.23 6.19 13.38
C VAL A 324 33.64 4.91 12.63
N GLN A 325 32.73 3.95 12.54
CA GLN A 325 32.92 2.78 11.67
C GLN A 325 32.57 3.16 10.22
N LEU A 326 33.54 3.02 9.33
CA LEU A 326 33.38 3.24 7.90
C LEU A 326 33.67 1.94 7.14
N GLN A 327 32.99 1.76 6.01
CA GLN A 327 33.32 0.71 5.05
C GLN A 327 34.17 1.30 3.93
N GLU A 328 35.48 1.07 3.96
CA GLU A 328 36.40 1.55 2.93
C GLU A 328 36.42 0.58 1.75
N ALA A 329 36.10 1.09 0.56
CA ALA A 329 36.14 0.31 -0.66
C ALA A 329 37.59 -0.10 -0.97
N THR A 330 37.83 -1.39 -1.20
CA THR A 330 39.14 -1.93 -1.59
C THR A 330 39.24 -2.15 -3.10
N ALA A 331 38.12 -2.46 -3.76
CA ALA A 331 38.03 -2.57 -5.21
C ALA A 331 36.59 -2.39 -5.69
N ILE A 332 36.40 -1.76 -6.85
CA ILE A 332 35.12 -1.76 -7.58
C ILE A 332 35.21 -2.84 -8.65
N THR A 333 34.44 -3.91 -8.50
CA THR A 333 34.52 -5.11 -9.33
C THR A 333 33.63 -5.02 -10.56
N LYS A 334 32.49 -4.30 -10.48
CA LYS A 334 31.56 -4.10 -11.59
C LYS A 334 30.78 -2.79 -11.43
N VAL A 335 30.54 -2.08 -12.52
CA VAL A 335 29.66 -0.91 -12.60
C VAL A 335 28.37 -1.31 -13.31
N ASN A 336 27.21 -1.11 -12.68
CA ASN A 336 25.92 -1.39 -13.30
C ASN A 336 25.41 -0.14 -14.05
N SER A 337 25.46 1.01 -13.40
CA SER A 337 25.03 2.31 -13.93
C SER A 337 25.52 3.46 -13.05
N VAL A 338 25.41 4.69 -13.55
CA VAL A 338 25.50 5.91 -12.73
C VAL A 338 24.26 6.76 -13.02
N ASP A 339 23.39 6.86 -12.03
CA ASP A 339 22.00 7.25 -12.21
C ASP A 339 21.75 8.66 -11.67
N LEU A 340 20.77 9.34 -12.27
CA LEU A 340 20.32 10.65 -11.83
C LEU A 340 19.45 10.46 -10.58
N VAL A 341 19.77 11.17 -9.51
CA VAL A 341 19.09 11.06 -8.21
C VAL A 341 18.89 12.44 -7.60
N SER A 342 17.86 12.62 -6.77
CA SER A 342 17.67 13.86 -6.01
C SER A 342 18.80 14.09 -5.01
N ASP A 343 19.22 13.04 -4.31
CA ASP A 343 20.13 13.13 -3.17
C ASP A 343 21.36 12.22 -3.35
N PRO A 344 22.42 12.70 -4.02
CA PRO A 344 23.62 11.91 -4.24
C PRO A 344 24.36 11.67 -2.92
N ALA A 345 24.71 10.42 -2.65
CA ALA A 345 25.37 10.04 -1.41
C ALA A 345 26.89 10.33 -1.41
N ALA A 346 27.51 10.38 -2.59
CA ALA A 346 28.97 10.52 -2.76
C ALA A 346 29.35 11.67 -3.71
N GLY A 347 28.66 12.81 -3.60
CA GLY A 347 29.10 14.07 -4.23
C GLY A 347 29.03 14.16 -5.75
N GLY A 348 28.35 13.22 -6.42
CA GLY A 348 28.16 13.23 -7.88
C GLY A 348 27.21 14.34 -8.33
N LYS A 349 27.61 15.11 -9.35
CA LYS A 349 26.87 16.28 -9.87
C LYS A 349 27.33 16.68 -11.27
N ALA A 350 26.50 17.44 -11.99
CA ALA A 350 26.91 18.08 -13.24
C ALA A 350 27.80 19.29 -12.98
N SER A 351 28.85 19.46 -13.79
CA SER A 351 29.82 20.58 -13.67
C SER A 351 29.66 21.63 -14.75
N ARG A 352 29.40 21.25 -16.01
CA ARG A 352 29.10 22.18 -17.11
C ARG A 352 28.48 21.47 -18.32
N VAL A 353 27.81 22.23 -19.19
CA VAL A 353 27.43 21.75 -20.54
C VAL A 353 28.68 21.74 -21.43
N VAL A 354 28.85 20.69 -22.23
CA VAL A 354 29.96 20.61 -23.20
C VAL A 354 29.48 21.13 -24.55
N ALA A 355 30.02 22.27 -25.00
CA ALA A 355 29.82 22.78 -26.35
C ALA A 355 30.79 22.08 -27.31
N ASN A 356 30.30 21.63 -28.46
CA ASN A 356 31.16 21.10 -29.51
C ASN A 356 31.71 22.29 -30.33
N VAL A 357 33.00 22.60 -30.17
CA VAL A 357 33.72 23.55 -31.02
C VAL A 357 34.62 22.71 -31.93
N ASP A 358 34.43 22.84 -33.25
CA ASP A 358 35.33 22.24 -34.24
C ASP A 358 36.76 22.78 -34.03
N PRO A 359 37.80 21.93 -34.02
CA PRO A 359 39.16 22.31 -33.62
C PRO A 359 39.95 23.04 -34.73
N THR A 360 39.32 23.95 -35.50
CA THR A 360 39.96 24.54 -36.69
C THR A 360 40.02 26.07 -36.73
N GLU A 361 39.98 26.78 -35.61
CA GLU A 361 40.34 28.21 -35.62
C GLU A 361 41.30 28.60 -34.51
N THR A 362 42.55 28.80 -34.92
CA THR A 362 43.63 29.40 -34.15
C THR A 362 43.42 30.90 -33.99
N GLY A 363 43.46 31.35 -32.73
CA GLY A 363 44.15 32.56 -32.27
C GLY A 363 43.61 33.92 -32.71
N ALA A 364 43.01 34.65 -31.76
CA ALA A 364 43.24 36.08 -31.53
C ALA A 364 42.53 36.51 -30.23
N GLU A 365 43.29 36.97 -29.23
CA GLU A 365 42.75 37.92 -28.24
C GLU A 365 42.44 39.24 -28.95
N PRO A 366 41.38 39.97 -28.56
CA PRO A 366 41.65 41.28 -27.97
C PRO A 366 40.61 41.83 -26.96
N ASP A 367 41.17 42.46 -25.93
CA ASP A 367 40.89 43.78 -25.35
C ASP A 367 39.48 44.25 -24.93
N GLU A 368 39.48 44.70 -23.68
CA GLU A 368 38.47 45.43 -22.92
C GLU A 368 38.06 46.78 -23.53
N ALA A 369 36.76 47.07 -23.60
CA ALA A 369 36.23 48.44 -23.58
C ALA A 369 34.80 48.51 -23.01
N LYS A 370 34.55 49.58 -22.27
CA LYS A 370 33.53 49.75 -21.23
C LYS A 370 32.11 50.09 -21.72
N GLU A 371 31.14 49.60 -20.95
CA GLU A 371 29.84 50.16 -20.50
C GLU A 371 29.12 51.26 -21.31
N ALA A 372 27.84 51.04 -21.64
CA ALA A 372 26.68 51.67 -20.96
C ALA A 372 25.30 51.24 -21.56
N PRO A 373 24.18 51.33 -20.81
CA PRO A 373 22.93 50.63 -21.09
C PRO A 373 21.81 51.50 -21.71
N VAL A 374 20.89 50.92 -22.49
CA VAL A 374 19.59 51.53 -22.86
C VAL A 374 18.49 50.45 -22.81
N PRO A 375 17.41 50.61 -22.04
CA PRO A 375 16.25 49.71 -22.09
C PRO A 375 15.27 50.21 -23.16
N ALA A 376 15.08 49.46 -24.25
CA ALA A 376 14.02 49.71 -25.22
C ALA A 376 12.73 49.00 -24.81
N THR A 377 11.59 49.69 -24.90
CA THR A 377 10.27 49.14 -24.53
C THR A 377 9.74 48.19 -25.62
N LYS A 378 8.80 47.31 -25.24
CA LYS A 378 8.28 46.25 -26.12
C LYS A 378 7.58 46.79 -27.39
N GLU A 379 7.03 48.01 -27.34
CA GLU A 379 6.46 48.69 -28.51
C GLU A 379 7.53 49.21 -29.49
N GLU A 380 8.68 49.67 -29.00
CA GLU A 380 9.79 50.15 -29.84
C GLU A 380 10.50 49.00 -30.57
N ILE A 381 10.63 47.85 -29.90
CA ILE A 381 11.16 46.63 -30.50
C ILE A 381 10.23 46.13 -31.62
N LEU A 382 8.91 46.20 -31.42
CA LEU A 382 7.92 45.75 -32.41
C LEU A 382 7.83 46.69 -33.63
N ALA A 383 8.06 47.99 -33.44
CA ALA A 383 8.18 48.95 -34.54
C ALA A 383 9.46 48.71 -35.36
N ALA A 384 10.60 48.46 -34.69
CA ALA A 384 11.86 48.14 -35.35
C ALA A 384 11.78 46.86 -36.21
N PHE A 385 11.04 45.84 -35.77
CA PHE A 385 10.83 44.61 -36.57
C PHE A 385 9.95 44.80 -37.82
N LYS A 386 9.09 45.82 -37.86
CA LYS A 386 8.27 46.11 -39.05
C LYS A 386 9.08 46.79 -40.15
N ASP A 387 9.94 47.72 -39.75
CA ASP A 387 10.74 48.53 -40.66
C ASP A 387 12.12 47.91 -40.99
N ALA A 388 12.52 46.84 -40.29
CA ALA A 388 13.75 46.08 -40.58
C ALA A 388 13.76 45.47 -41.98
N THR A 389 14.92 45.59 -42.65
CA THR A 389 15.16 45.03 -43.98
C THR A 389 15.39 43.51 -43.90
N ASP A 390 15.18 42.79 -45.02
CA ASP A 390 15.34 41.33 -45.06
C ASP A 390 16.77 40.87 -44.75
N GLU A 391 17.77 41.71 -45.03
CA GLU A 391 19.18 41.46 -44.68
C GLU A 391 19.44 41.59 -43.17
N GLU A 392 18.81 42.55 -42.49
CA GLU A 392 18.93 42.74 -41.04
C GLU A 392 18.20 41.63 -40.25
N LEU A 393 17.08 41.12 -40.79
CA LEU A 393 16.35 39.99 -40.20
C LEU A 393 17.13 38.68 -40.36
N ALA A 394 17.75 38.48 -41.53
CA ALA A 394 18.54 37.29 -41.83
C ALA A 394 19.78 37.17 -40.92
N ALA A 395 20.40 38.30 -40.55
CA ALA A 395 21.57 38.34 -39.68
C ALA A 395 21.32 37.81 -38.25
N VAL A 396 20.06 37.82 -37.79
CA VAL A 396 19.62 37.29 -36.48
C VAL A 396 18.79 36.00 -36.61
N GLY A 397 18.79 35.38 -37.79
CA GLY A 397 18.12 34.09 -38.03
C GLY A 397 16.60 34.18 -38.15
N LEU A 398 16.05 35.36 -38.46
CA LEU A 398 14.63 35.59 -38.68
C LEU A 398 14.36 35.91 -40.16
N ALA A 399 13.18 35.55 -40.68
CA ALA A 399 12.78 35.87 -42.05
C ALA A 399 11.32 36.35 -42.08
N LYS A 400 11.01 37.36 -42.90
CA LYS A 400 9.61 37.76 -43.17
C LYS A 400 8.91 36.65 -43.96
N ALA A 401 7.74 36.24 -43.50
CA ALA A 401 6.99 35.16 -44.12
C ALA A 401 6.57 35.53 -45.56
N ALA A 402 7.14 34.84 -46.55
CA ALA A 402 6.76 35.00 -47.94
C ALA A 402 5.37 34.40 -48.20
N THR A 403 4.44 35.25 -48.64
CA THR A 403 3.23 34.82 -49.35
C THR A 403 3.68 34.23 -50.68
N THR A 404 3.51 32.92 -50.90
CA THR A 404 3.98 32.27 -52.12
C THR A 404 2.82 31.65 -52.89
N GLU A 405 2.43 32.31 -53.98
CA GLU A 405 1.80 31.66 -55.12
C GLU A 405 2.79 30.71 -55.80
N THR A 406 2.24 29.58 -56.23
CA THR A 406 2.89 28.35 -56.70
C THR A 406 3.46 28.46 -58.12
N THR A 407 4.68 27.95 -58.35
CA THR A 407 5.01 27.16 -59.56
C THR A 407 6.22 26.25 -59.33
N THR A 408 6.04 24.95 -59.57
CA THR A 408 7.11 23.91 -59.60
C THR A 408 7.17 23.31 -61.00
N PRO A 409 8.36 23.07 -61.61
CA PRO A 409 8.50 22.25 -62.80
C PRO A 409 8.81 20.77 -62.49
N THR A 410 8.33 19.89 -63.36
CA THR A 410 8.28 18.41 -63.27
C THR A 410 9.47 17.70 -63.97
N PRO A 411 9.96 16.54 -63.48
CA PRO A 411 10.75 15.54 -64.24
C PRO A 411 9.91 14.36 -64.81
N PRO A 412 10.39 13.59 -65.81
CA PRO A 412 9.58 12.93 -66.83
C PRO A 412 8.98 11.55 -66.49
N ALA A 413 7.92 11.19 -67.24
CA ALA A 413 7.03 10.03 -67.12
C ALA A 413 7.59 8.68 -67.62
N PRO A 414 6.96 7.54 -67.26
CA PRO A 414 6.10 6.78 -68.22
C PRO A 414 4.92 6.02 -67.54
N PRO A 415 4.10 5.22 -68.26
CA PRO A 415 3.10 5.56 -69.28
C PRO A 415 1.63 5.28 -68.83
N LYS A 416 0.71 5.77 -69.66
CA LYS A 416 -0.76 5.85 -69.54
C LYS A 416 -1.51 4.54 -69.22
N GLN A 417 -2.54 4.64 -68.37
CA GLN A 417 -3.84 3.96 -68.56
C GLN A 417 -4.99 4.92 -68.23
N GLU A 418 -6.06 4.80 -69.02
CA GLU A 418 -7.21 5.69 -69.15
C GLU A 418 -8.22 5.46 -68.03
N GLU A 419 -8.83 6.52 -67.45
CA GLU A 419 -10.20 6.45 -66.91
C GLU A 419 -10.81 7.85 -66.61
N GLN A 420 -11.77 8.21 -67.46
CA GLN A 420 -13.00 9.00 -67.25
C GLN A 420 -13.07 10.09 -66.15
N LYS A 421 -13.13 11.36 -66.58
CA LYS A 421 -13.62 12.51 -65.79
C LYS A 421 -15.12 12.33 -65.47
N ALA A 422 -15.45 12.15 -64.20
CA ALA A 422 -16.79 12.47 -63.68
C ALA A 422 -16.83 13.96 -63.32
N VAL A 423 -17.84 14.68 -63.82
CA VAL A 423 -18.09 16.08 -63.46
C VAL A 423 -18.74 16.08 -62.07
N GLU A 424 -17.99 16.47 -61.03
CA GLU A 424 -18.56 16.69 -59.69
C GLU A 424 -19.48 17.91 -59.71
N VAL A 425 -20.74 17.71 -59.33
CA VAL A 425 -21.72 18.79 -59.17
C VAL A 425 -21.46 19.48 -57.84
N ALA A 426 -20.92 20.70 -57.87
CA ALA A 426 -20.74 21.51 -56.68
C ALA A 426 -22.10 21.94 -56.11
N GLN A 427 -22.33 21.68 -54.82
CA GLN A 427 -23.57 22.04 -54.10
C GLN A 427 -23.30 23.22 -53.15
N PRO A 428 -24.23 24.16 -52.97
CA PRO A 428 -24.06 25.21 -51.97
C PRO A 428 -23.97 24.60 -50.56
N LYS A 429 -22.98 25.01 -49.77
CA LYS A 429 -22.73 24.55 -48.40
C LYS A 429 -23.94 24.67 -47.47
N GLY A 430 -24.73 25.71 -47.64
CA GLY A 430 -25.96 25.96 -46.88
C GLY A 430 -27.20 25.24 -47.41
N SER A 431 -27.12 24.56 -48.55
CA SER A 431 -28.23 23.78 -49.08
C SER A 431 -28.42 22.48 -48.31
N PHE A 432 -29.65 21.98 -48.26
CA PHE A 432 -29.96 20.70 -47.61
C PHE A 432 -29.09 19.55 -48.13
N LEU A 433 -28.85 19.50 -49.46
CA LEU A 433 -28.00 18.49 -50.10
C LEU A 433 -26.52 18.65 -49.72
N GLY A 434 -26.01 19.89 -49.64
CA GLY A 434 -24.65 20.17 -49.20
C GLY A 434 -24.42 19.77 -47.73
N GLN A 435 -25.37 20.09 -46.84
CA GLN A 435 -25.29 19.70 -45.43
C GLN A 435 -25.40 18.17 -45.24
N LEU A 436 -26.24 17.51 -46.02
CA LEU A 436 -26.37 16.05 -46.00
C LEU A 436 -25.10 15.35 -46.50
N LEU A 437 -24.49 15.88 -47.56
CA LEU A 437 -23.22 15.38 -48.11
C LEU A 437 -22.10 15.46 -47.06
N ILE A 438 -21.94 16.62 -46.41
CA ILE A 438 -20.93 16.82 -45.35
C ILE A 438 -21.18 15.86 -44.19
N ARG A 439 -22.43 15.77 -43.71
CA ARG A 439 -22.77 14.89 -42.58
C ARG A 439 -22.51 13.42 -42.89
N SER A 440 -22.93 12.93 -44.06
CA SER A 440 -22.72 11.56 -44.49
C SER A 440 -21.24 11.22 -44.54
N LYS A 441 -20.42 12.07 -45.18
CA LYS A 441 -18.98 11.82 -45.33
C LYS A 441 -18.22 11.87 -44.00
N VAL A 442 -18.60 12.77 -43.09
CA VAL A 442 -18.00 12.85 -41.75
C VAL A 442 -18.34 11.58 -40.93
N GLU A 443 -19.57 11.07 -41.06
CA GLU A 443 -20.01 9.84 -40.42
C GLU A 443 -19.32 8.60 -41.02
N ASP A 444 -19.25 8.49 -42.35
CA ASP A 444 -18.53 7.42 -43.06
C ASP A 444 -17.02 7.42 -42.73
N ALA A 445 -16.48 8.60 -42.46
CA ALA A 445 -15.11 8.77 -41.99
C ALA A 445 -14.90 8.38 -40.50
N GLY A 446 -15.96 8.03 -39.77
CA GLY A 446 -15.91 7.61 -38.36
C GLY A 446 -15.64 8.77 -37.39
N LEU A 447 -15.90 10.02 -37.79
CA LEU A 447 -15.74 11.19 -36.94
C LEU A 447 -17.04 11.50 -36.18
N PRO A 448 -16.96 12.04 -34.94
CA PRO A 448 -18.14 12.35 -34.14
C PRO A 448 -18.98 13.45 -34.79
N ALA A 449 -20.30 13.47 -34.51
CA ALA A 449 -21.23 14.44 -35.10
C ALA A 449 -20.85 15.91 -34.86
N SER A 450 -20.12 16.22 -33.77
CA SER A 450 -19.57 17.56 -33.51
C SER A 450 -18.53 18.01 -34.53
N ALA A 451 -17.86 17.09 -35.23
CA ALA A 451 -16.90 17.41 -36.28
C ALA A 451 -17.57 17.94 -37.56
N VAL A 452 -18.87 17.70 -37.75
CA VAL A 452 -19.64 18.19 -38.91
C VAL A 452 -19.61 19.71 -38.97
N GLU A 453 -19.77 20.39 -37.84
CA GLU A 453 -19.74 21.87 -37.79
C GLU A 453 -18.35 22.43 -38.10
N ALA A 454 -17.29 21.78 -37.60
CA ALA A 454 -15.91 22.19 -37.84
C ALA A 454 -15.48 21.95 -39.30
N VAL A 455 -15.85 20.80 -39.88
CA VAL A 455 -15.59 20.49 -41.29
C VAL A 455 -16.41 21.42 -42.19
N ALA A 456 -17.69 21.63 -41.87
CA ALA A 456 -18.52 22.57 -42.61
C ALA A 456 -17.92 23.98 -42.57
N ALA A 457 -17.53 24.50 -41.41
CA ALA A 457 -16.98 25.86 -41.27
C ALA A 457 -15.78 26.12 -42.20
N ALA A 458 -14.89 25.14 -42.34
CA ALA A 458 -13.68 25.25 -43.15
C ALA A 458 -13.87 24.99 -44.66
N LEU A 459 -15.05 24.51 -45.07
CA LEU A 459 -15.37 24.30 -46.48
C LEU A 459 -15.82 25.60 -47.17
N PRO A 460 -15.49 25.77 -48.46
CA PRO A 460 -15.94 26.90 -49.27
C PRO A 460 -17.47 26.88 -49.48
N ASP A 461 -18.04 28.01 -49.92
CA ASP A 461 -19.49 28.17 -50.11
C ASP A 461 -20.09 27.19 -51.13
N MET A 462 -19.27 26.69 -52.05
CA MET A 462 -19.61 25.63 -53.00
C MET A 462 -18.79 24.38 -52.66
N VAL A 463 -19.48 23.29 -52.35
CA VAL A 463 -18.89 22.06 -51.80
C VAL A 463 -18.94 20.96 -52.87
N THR A 464 -17.79 20.38 -53.17
CA THR A 464 -17.65 19.13 -53.91
C THR A 464 -17.31 18.00 -52.94
N GLU A 465 -17.57 16.75 -53.32
CA GLU A 465 -17.25 15.56 -52.52
C GLU A 465 -15.74 15.51 -52.22
N SER A 466 -14.92 15.80 -53.24
CA SER A 466 -13.47 15.90 -53.13
C SER A 466 -12.99 16.96 -52.12
N ALA A 467 -13.69 18.09 -52.00
CA ALA A 467 -13.35 19.13 -51.03
C ALA A 467 -13.67 18.71 -49.59
N VAL A 468 -14.81 18.02 -49.39
CA VAL A 468 -15.17 17.44 -48.08
C VAL A 468 -14.16 16.39 -47.67
N ASP A 469 -13.79 15.48 -48.58
CA ASP A 469 -12.84 14.39 -48.32
C ASP A 469 -11.43 14.94 -48.00
N ALA A 470 -10.98 15.98 -48.72
CA ALA A 470 -9.72 16.65 -48.43
C ALA A 470 -9.73 17.27 -47.02
N GLN A 471 -10.84 17.91 -46.62
CA GLN A 471 -10.93 18.54 -45.32
C GLN A 471 -11.05 17.53 -44.16
N ILE A 472 -11.75 16.41 -44.39
CA ILE A 472 -11.76 15.28 -43.47
C ILE A 472 -10.34 14.70 -43.33
N ALA A 473 -9.58 14.58 -44.42
CA ALA A 473 -8.20 14.12 -44.37
C ALA A 473 -7.31 15.08 -43.57
N THR A 474 -7.50 16.40 -43.70
CA THR A 474 -6.81 17.40 -42.88
C THR A 474 -7.17 17.26 -41.40
N VAL A 475 -8.45 17.13 -41.06
CA VAL A 475 -8.90 16.92 -39.66
C VAL A 475 -8.36 15.61 -39.10
N LYS A 476 -8.39 14.51 -39.87
CA LYS A 476 -7.79 13.23 -39.48
C LYS A 476 -6.28 13.31 -39.33
N SER A 477 -5.59 14.07 -40.17
CA SER A 477 -4.14 14.29 -40.02
C SER A 477 -3.83 15.08 -38.75
N GLY A 478 -4.64 16.09 -38.41
CA GLY A 478 -4.55 16.84 -37.15
C GLY A 478 -4.85 15.96 -35.94
N LEU A 479 -5.88 15.10 -36.03
CA LEU A 479 -6.19 14.10 -35.01
C LEU A 479 -5.10 13.05 -34.90
N ALA A 480 -4.45 12.62 -35.99
CA ALA A 480 -3.33 11.70 -35.98
C ALA A 480 -2.06 12.34 -35.39
N ILE A 481 -1.89 13.65 -35.53
CA ILE A 481 -0.84 14.43 -34.85
C ILE A 481 -1.15 14.50 -33.35
N LEU A 482 -2.40 14.77 -32.98
CA LEU A 482 -2.86 14.73 -31.59
C LEU A 482 -2.77 13.31 -30.99
N GLU A 483 -3.09 12.27 -31.76
CA GLU A 483 -3.02 10.88 -31.36
C GLU A 483 -1.56 10.44 -31.23
N ARG A 484 -0.65 10.87 -32.12
CA ARG A 484 0.80 10.68 -31.93
C ARG A 484 1.34 11.45 -30.72
N ALA A 485 0.82 12.64 -30.44
CA ALA A 485 1.12 13.36 -29.20
C ALA A 485 0.49 12.71 -27.96
N SER A 486 -0.60 11.95 -28.12
CA SER A 486 -1.31 11.21 -27.07
C SER A 486 -0.85 9.75 -26.92
N LEU A 487 -0.05 9.24 -27.87
CA LEU A 487 0.58 7.91 -27.89
C LEU A 487 2.02 7.95 -27.38
N THR A 488 2.59 9.12 -27.10
CA THR A 488 3.46 9.25 -25.93
C THR A 488 2.62 8.80 -24.75
N PRO A 489 2.99 7.75 -23.99
CA PRO A 489 2.23 7.34 -22.82
C PRO A 489 2.41 8.42 -21.76
N THR A 490 1.67 9.52 -21.90
CA THR A 490 1.15 10.23 -20.76
C THR A 490 0.04 9.32 -20.26
N VAL A 491 0.45 8.22 -19.62
CA VAL A 491 -0.34 7.77 -18.49
C VAL A 491 -0.38 9.03 -17.65
N THR A 492 -1.50 9.75 -17.71
CA THR A 492 -1.88 10.57 -16.59
C THR A 492 -2.22 9.53 -15.54
N VAL A 493 -1.19 8.87 -14.98
CA VAL A 493 -1.18 8.54 -13.58
C VAL A 493 -1.27 9.94 -13.02
N LYS A 494 -2.49 10.38 -12.82
CA LYS A 494 -2.75 11.23 -11.69
C LYS A 494 -2.22 10.36 -10.56
N VAL A 495 -0.96 10.55 -10.18
CA VAL A 495 -0.43 10.03 -8.93
C VAL A 495 -1.18 10.86 -7.89
N THR A 496 -2.47 10.56 -7.73
CA THR A 496 -3.28 11.13 -6.67
C THR A 496 -2.98 10.45 -5.36
N GLN A 497 -2.26 9.33 -5.42
CA GLN A 497 -1.87 8.51 -4.29
C GLN A 497 -0.43 8.07 -4.48
N GLU A 498 0.39 8.43 -3.50
CA GLU A 498 1.75 7.93 -3.36
C GLU A 498 1.71 6.39 -3.26
N ASP A 499 2.80 5.69 -3.57
CA ASP A 499 2.82 4.22 -3.48
C ASP A 499 2.49 3.71 -2.06
N ARG A 500 2.74 4.53 -1.04
CA ARG A 500 2.27 4.32 0.33
C ARG A 500 0.74 4.29 0.41
N ASP A 501 0.06 5.29 -0.12
CA ASP A 501 -1.40 5.41 -0.08
C ASP A 501 -2.07 4.25 -0.81
N LYS A 502 -1.49 3.79 -1.92
CA LYS A 502 -1.96 2.59 -2.64
C LYS A 502 -1.88 1.35 -1.76
N LYS A 503 -0.78 1.16 -1.04
CA LYS A 503 -0.60 0.02 -0.13
C LYS A 503 -1.54 0.11 1.09
N VAL A 504 -1.76 1.32 1.62
CA VAL A 504 -2.74 1.56 2.70
C VAL A 504 -4.14 1.24 2.21
N ALA A 505 -4.52 1.71 1.01
CA ALA A 505 -5.81 1.41 0.39
C ALA A 505 -5.98 -0.10 0.13
N ALA A 506 -4.93 -0.79 -0.33
CA ALA A 506 -4.94 -2.24 -0.50
C ALA A 506 -5.11 -2.99 0.83
N LEU A 507 -4.54 -2.47 1.93
CA LEU A 507 -4.73 -3.02 3.27
C LEU A 507 -6.16 -2.79 3.80
N ASP A 508 -6.72 -1.61 3.58
CA ASP A 508 -8.12 -1.31 3.90
C ASP A 508 -9.07 -2.23 3.11
N SER A 509 -8.80 -2.46 1.83
CA SER A 509 -9.53 -3.40 0.97
C SER A 509 -9.44 -4.84 1.49
N PHE A 510 -8.26 -5.29 1.94
CA PHE A 510 -8.10 -6.58 2.60
C PHE A 510 -9.01 -6.74 3.82
N PHE A 511 -9.03 -5.76 4.73
CA PHE A 511 -9.89 -5.80 5.92
C PHE A 511 -11.39 -5.63 5.60
N SER A 512 -11.72 -5.03 4.47
CA SER A 512 -13.10 -4.96 3.97
C SER A 512 -13.60 -6.30 3.41
N GLY A 513 -12.70 -7.22 3.08
CA GLY A 513 -12.99 -8.49 2.40
C GLY A 513 -12.97 -8.38 0.86
N ASN A 514 -12.52 -7.25 0.31
CA ASN A 514 -12.29 -7.08 -1.13
C ASN A 514 -10.84 -7.48 -1.47
N PHE A 515 -10.64 -8.75 -1.78
CA PHE A 515 -9.33 -9.30 -2.17
C PHE A 515 -8.98 -9.05 -3.65
N SER A 516 -9.88 -8.45 -4.44
CA SER A 516 -9.59 -8.10 -5.83
C SER A 516 -8.81 -6.79 -5.94
N GLU A 517 -9.11 -5.84 -5.04
CA GLU A 517 -8.43 -4.54 -4.93
C GLU A 517 -7.48 -4.48 -3.72
N GLY A 518 -7.51 -5.50 -2.85
CA GLY A 518 -6.68 -5.61 -1.66
C GLY A 518 -5.69 -6.76 -1.71
N PHE A 519 -4.88 -6.91 -0.66
CA PHE A 519 -3.97 -8.06 -0.54
C PHE A 519 -4.73 -9.38 -0.46
N ASN A 520 -4.17 -10.48 -0.97
CA ASN A 520 -4.81 -11.80 -0.89
C ASN A 520 -4.53 -12.50 0.45
N SER A 521 -3.55 -11.98 1.20
CA SER A 521 -2.84 -12.68 2.26
C SER A 521 -2.31 -11.66 3.26
N PHE A 522 -2.38 -11.95 4.56
CA PHE A 522 -1.82 -11.07 5.58
C PHE A 522 -0.29 -11.03 5.46
N ARG A 523 0.30 -12.16 5.10
CA ARG A 523 1.72 -12.28 4.79
C ARG A 523 2.15 -11.42 3.60
N GLN A 524 1.38 -11.44 2.53
CA GLN A 524 1.62 -10.58 1.36
C GLN A 524 1.59 -9.11 1.76
N ALA A 525 0.56 -8.70 2.53
CA ALA A 525 0.44 -7.33 3.03
C ALA A 525 1.67 -6.91 3.84
N PHE A 526 2.14 -7.78 4.74
CA PHE A 526 3.34 -7.53 5.54
C PHE A 526 4.58 -7.35 4.66
N VAL A 527 4.84 -8.27 3.73
CA VAL A 527 6.04 -8.24 2.88
C VAL A 527 6.03 -7.02 1.96
N GLU A 528 4.89 -6.67 1.35
CA GLU A 528 4.81 -5.53 0.43
C GLU A 528 4.90 -4.18 1.14
N ILE A 529 4.40 -4.07 2.37
CA ILE A 529 4.45 -2.82 3.14
C ILE A 529 5.80 -2.64 3.86
N THR A 530 6.35 -3.71 4.45
CA THR A 530 7.65 -3.64 5.16
C THR A 530 8.85 -3.80 4.23
N GLY A 531 8.67 -4.36 3.03
CA GLY A 531 9.76 -4.75 2.13
C GLY A 531 10.57 -5.96 2.60
N ARG A 532 10.22 -6.57 3.74
CA ARG A 532 11.00 -7.63 4.38
C ARG A 532 10.71 -8.99 3.75
N GLN A 533 11.62 -9.45 2.90
CA GLN A 533 11.48 -10.74 2.23
C GLN A 533 11.95 -11.90 3.13
N PRO A 534 11.11 -12.93 3.37
CA PRO A 534 11.54 -14.12 4.10
C PRO A 534 12.55 -14.95 3.27
N LYS A 535 13.56 -15.53 3.93
CA LYS A 535 14.35 -16.63 3.33
C LYS A 535 13.53 -17.92 3.25
N SER A 536 12.67 -18.13 4.24
CA SER A 536 11.69 -19.22 4.36
C SER A 536 10.49 -18.72 5.19
N TRP A 537 9.31 -19.28 4.93
CA TRP A 537 8.11 -19.02 5.74
C TRP A 537 8.14 -19.86 7.03
N ASP A 538 9.16 -19.64 7.85
CA ASP A 538 9.38 -20.35 9.10
C ASP A 538 8.71 -19.66 10.29
N GLU A 539 8.82 -20.31 11.45
CA GLU A 539 8.31 -19.78 12.72
C GLU A 539 8.99 -18.45 13.05
N ASP A 540 10.30 -18.31 12.82
CA ASP A 540 11.07 -17.09 13.10
C ASP A 540 10.51 -15.89 12.32
N PHE A 541 10.18 -16.08 11.04
CA PHE A 541 9.54 -15.03 10.24
C PHE A 541 8.13 -14.71 10.74
N SER A 542 7.36 -15.71 11.15
CA SER A 542 6.01 -15.51 11.70
C SER A 542 6.05 -14.77 13.04
N ARG A 543 7.02 -15.08 13.91
CA ARG A 543 7.28 -14.36 15.17
C ARG A 543 7.75 -12.92 14.91
N THR A 544 8.53 -12.71 13.84
CA THR A 544 8.94 -11.37 13.40
C THR A 544 7.73 -10.55 12.93
N MET A 545 6.88 -11.13 12.09
CA MET A 545 5.65 -10.50 11.61
C MET A 545 4.70 -10.17 12.76
N LEU A 546 4.50 -11.10 13.70
CA LEU A 546 3.72 -10.86 14.92
C LEU A 546 4.31 -9.66 15.67
N ARG A 547 5.61 -9.68 15.97
CA ARG A 547 6.31 -8.62 16.72
C ARG A 547 6.21 -7.25 16.03
N GLU A 548 6.45 -7.16 14.73
CA GLU A 548 6.44 -5.87 14.01
C GLU A 548 5.05 -5.32 13.78
N SER A 549 4.03 -6.18 13.69
CA SER A 549 2.65 -5.75 13.54
C SER A 549 2.13 -4.96 14.74
N PHE A 550 2.71 -5.16 15.94
CA PHE A 550 2.14 -4.58 17.16
C PHE A 550 3.17 -4.14 18.22
N GLY A 551 4.47 -4.38 18.03
CA GLY A 551 5.54 -4.10 19.01
C GLY A 551 5.90 -2.63 19.22
N GLY A 552 5.32 -1.72 18.43
CA GLY A 552 5.40 -0.27 18.68
C GLY A 552 4.32 0.25 19.62
N GLY A 553 3.29 -0.56 19.92
CA GLY A 553 2.05 -0.10 20.55
C GLY A 553 1.19 0.73 19.60
N PHE A 554 -0.10 0.41 19.56
CA PHE A 554 -1.10 1.17 18.80
C PHE A 554 -2.13 1.73 19.78
N ASP A 555 -2.40 3.02 19.67
CA ASP A 555 -3.45 3.73 20.40
C ASP A 555 -4.22 4.62 19.44
N SER A 556 -5.43 4.19 19.07
CA SER A 556 -6.33 4.98 18.21
C SER A 556 -6.67 6.39 18.76
N GLY A 557 -6.46 6.64 20.05
CA GLY A 557 -6.68 7.93 20.71
C GLY A 557 -5.57 8.96 20.52
N PHE A 558 -4.39 8.54 20.04
CA PHE A 558 -3.28 9.42 19.66
C PHE A 558 -3.03 9.29 18.15
N ARG A 559 -3.62 10.17 17.34
CA ARG A 559 -3.18 10.34 15.95
C ARG A 559 -1.81 11.02 15.98
N ALA A 560 -0.75 10.30 15.63
CA ALA A 560 0.60 10.85 15.58
C ALA A 560 0.94 11.37 14.16
N GLU A 561 1.46 12.60 14.12
CA GLU A 561 2.04 13.30 12.97
C GLU A 561 3.38 12.68 12.51
N GLU A 562 3.54 12.63 11.19
CA GLU A 562 4.75 12.91 10.37
C GLU A 562 6.11 12.20 10.52
N SER A 563 6.27 11.10 11.27
CA SER A 563 7.53 10.33 11.11
C SER A 563 7.38 8.86 11.40
N LEU A 564 7.46 8.01 10.38
CA LEU A 564 7.38 6.56 10.56
C LEU A 564 8.39 5.82 9.67
N ASP A 565 9.63 5.69 10.16
CA ASP A 565 10.51 4.55 9.84
C ASP A 565 10.43 3.53 10.99
N SER A 566 10.32 2.25 10.65
CA SER A 566 10.04 1.06 11.49
C SER A 566 8.76 1.08 12.35
N GLY A 567 8.22 2.26 12.69
CA GLY A 567 6.88 2.45 13.25
C GLY A 567 5.75 2.42 12.21
N SER A 568 6.05 2.30 10.91
CA SER A 568 5.07 2.46 9.83
C SER A 568 4.07 1.32 9.72
N TRP A 569 4.51 0.06 9.80
CA TRP A 569 3.61 -1.08 9.61
C TRP A 569 2.60 -1.24 10.74
N ALA A 570 3.02 -1.21 12.02
CA ALA A 570 2.11 -1.33 13.15
C ALA A 570 1.05 -0.20 13.18
N GLN A 571 1.46 1.03 12.85
CA GLN A 571 0.55 2.17 12.79
C GLN A 571 -0.39 2.06 11.59
N VAL A 572 0.13 1.75 10.39
CA VAL A 572 -0.71 1.55 9.18
C VAL A 572 -1.70 0.40 9.37
N LEU A 573 -1.26 -0.70 9.97
CA LEU A 573 -2.09 -1.85 10.30
C LEU A 573 -3.17 -1.48 11.33
N GLY A 574 -2.77 -0.85 12.44
CA GLY A 574 -3.69 -0.41 13.48
C GLY A 574 -4.72 0.59 12.98
N ASP A 575 -4.31 1.53 12.12
CA ASP A 575 -5.19 2.48 11.47
C ASP A 575 -6.18 1.79 10.52
N SER A 576 -5.73 0.82 9.73
CA SER A 576 -6.60 0.08 8.80
C SER A 576 -7.62 -0.78 9.55
N ILE A 577 -7.18 -1.44 10.62
CA ILE A 577 -8.05 -2.18 11.54
C ILE A 577 -9.07 -1.23 12.18
N THR A 578 -8.64 -0.06 12.64
CA THR A 578 -9.50 0.93 13.29
C THR A 578 -10.51 1.50 12.31
N ARG A 579 -10.11 1.89 11.09
CA ARG A 579 -11.02 2.32 10.02
C ARG A 579 -12.06 1.26 9.71
N ARG A 580 -11.66 -0.01 9.63
CA ARG A 580 -12.60 -1.11 9.41
C ARG A 580 -13.59 -1.29 10.57
N MET A 581 -13.10 -1.24 11.80
CA MET A 581 -13.92 -1.31 13.01
C MET A 581 -14.94 -0.16 13.03
N MET A 582 -14.48 1.06 12.74
CA MET A 582 -15.30 2.28 12.67
C MET A 582 -16.37 2.21 11.59
N ALA A 583 -16.04 1.70 10.41
CA ALA A 583 -17.02 1.49 9.34
C ALA A 583 -18.18 0.57 9.78
N MET A 584 -17.89 -0.49 10.56
CA MET A 584 -18.93 -1.35 11.10
C MET A 584 -19.69 -0.71 12.27
N TYR A 585 -19.03 0.11 13.08
CA TYR A 585 -19.68 0.84 14.17
C TYR A 585 -20.69 1.87 13.66
N GLN A 586 -20.38 2.53 12.54
CA GLN A 586 -21.18 3.60 11.94
C GLN A 586 -22.33 3.09 11.05
N LEU A 587 -22.61 1.78 11.00
CA LEU A 587 -23.72 1.25 10.22
C LEU A 587 -25.06 1.90 10.62
N PRO A 588 -25.83 2.47 9.67
CA PRO A 588 -27.01 3.29 9.99
C PRO A 588 -28.08 2.57 10.83
N ASN A 589 -28.30 1.28 10.59
CA ASN A 589 -29.26 0.47 11.34
C ASN A 589 -28.89 0.34 12.84
N LEU A 590 -27.60 0.37 13.17
CA LEU A 590 -27.11 0.30 14.55
C LEU A 590 -27.03 1.68 15.23
N GLN A 591 -27.24 2.76 14.48
CA GLN A 591 -27.28 4.14 14.98
C GLN A 591 -28.72 4.66 15.21
N SER A 592 -29.73 3.80 15.05
CA SER A 592 -31.15 4.13 15.21
C SER A 592 -31.52 4.69 16.60
N TRP A 593 -30.73 4.38 17.63
CA TRP A 593 -30.91 4.91 18.99
C TRP A 593 -30.86 6.45 19.06
N ARG A 594 -30.14 7.10 18.14
CA ARG A 594 -30.05 8.57 18.08
C ARG A 594 -31.39 9.26 17.85
N ARG A 595 -32.38 8.54 17.33
CA ARG A 595 -33.73 9.06 17.05
C ARG A 595 -34.56 9.33 18.30
N VAL A 596 -34.16 8.78 19.45
CA VAL A 596 -34.85 8.94 20.75
C VAL A 596 -33.98 9.71 21.74
N VAL A 597 -32.69 9.93 21.46
CA VAL A 597 -31.79 10.67 22.36
C VAL A 597 -31.88 12.17 22.05
N SER A 598 -32.17 12.96 23.09
CA SER A 598 -32.32 14.41 22.99
C SER A 598 -30.99 15.16 23.13
N SER A 599 -30.09 14.66 23.97
CA SER A 599 -28.83 15.31 24.31
C SER A 599 -27.68 14.30 24.28
N ILE A 600 -26.60 14.66 23.57
CA ILE A 600 -25.36 13.89 23.57
C ILE A 600 -24.25 14.81 24.04
N VAL A 601 -23.74 14.57 25.24
CA VAL A 601 -22.84 15.51 25.93
C VAL A 601 -21.44 14.94 26.11
N PRO A 602 -20.40 15.79 25.98
CA PRO A 602 -19.06 15.44 26.43
C PRO A 602 -18.99 15.51 27.96
N VAL A 603 -18.58 14.43 28.60
CA VAL A 603 -18.39 14.38 30.05
C VAL A 603 -16.92 14.19 30.38
N ASN A 604 -16.36 15.11 31.17
CA ASN A 604 -14.91 15.19 31.37
C ASN A 604 -14.38 14.34 32.53
N ASP A 605 -15.25 13.88 33.44
CA ASP A 605 -14.86 13.07 34.59
C ASP A 605 -15.78 11.86 34.81
N PHE A 606 -15.36 10.96 35.71
CA PHE A 606 -16.13 9.76 36.10
C PHE A 606 -17.08 10.01 37.28
N ARG A 607 -17.20 11.27 37.74
CA ARG A 607 -18.11 11.57 38.84
C ARG A 607 -19.56 11.54 38.35
N THR A 608 -20.48 11.41 39.29
CA THR A 608 -21.90 11.47 39.00
C THR A 608 -22.24 12.84 38.43
N GLN A 609 -22.71 12.85 37.20
CA GLN A 609 -23.27 14.02 36.55
C GLN A 609 -24.66 14.28 37.14
N ARG A 610 -24.96 15.55 37.36
CA ARG A 610 -26.21 16.03 37.94
C ARG A 610 -26.81 17.04 37.01
N ILE A 611 -27.99 16.71 36.49
CA ILE A 611 -28.70 17.52 35.51
C ILE A 611 -29.92 18.08 36.23
N GLY A 612 -29.83 19.35 36.61
CA GLY A 612 -30.95 20.08 37.17
C GLY A 612 -31.97 20.42 36.08
N ARG A 613 -33.23 20.13 36.35
CA ARG A 613 -34.38 20.53 35.54
C ARG A 613 -35.24 21.46 36.37
N ILE A 614 -35.61 22.59 35.81
CA ILE A 614 -36.48 23.57 36.45
C ILE A 614 -37.89 23.40 35.89
N GLY A 615 -38.90 23.47 36.76
CA GLY A 615 -40.31 23.43 36.34
C GLY A 615 -40.79 24.70 35.61
N GLY A 616 -42.08 24.71 35.26
CA GLY A 616 -42.76 25.85 34.65
C GLY A 616 -43.15 26.93 35.66
N TYR A 617 -43.23 28.20 35.21
CA TYR A 617 -43.52 29.38 36.06
C TYR A 617 -45.02 29.65 36.28
N GLY A 618 -45.91 28.77 35.83
CA GLY A 618 -47.34 29.06 35.90
C GLY A 618 -47.80 30.03 34.81
N SER A 619 -49.11 30.23 34.72
CA SER A 619 -49.69 31.35 33.98
C SER A 619 -49.40 32.68 34.67
N LEU A 620 -49.03 33.71 33.90
CA LEU A 620 -48.74 35.04 34.44
C LEU A 620 -50.00 35.70 35.01
N PRO A 621 -49.96 36.27 36.23
CA PRO A 621 -51.11 36.94 36.81
C PRO A 621 -51.41 38.26 36.08
N VAL A 622 -52.70 38.59 35.96
CA VAL A 622 -53.13 39.90 35.43
C VAL A 622 -52.74 41.00 36.41
N VAL A 623 -52.03 42.02 35.93
CA VAL A 623 -51.69 43.21 36.71
C VAL A 623 -52.64 44.34 36.33
N ASN A 624 -53.37 44.87 37.31
CA ASN A 624 -54.27 46.01 37.11
C ASN A 624 -53.47 47.31 36.88
N GLU A 625 -54.06 48.26 36.17
CA GLU A 625 -53.48 49.58 35.95
C GLU A 625 -53.17 50.27 37.29
N GLY A 626 -51.91 50.70 37.48
CA GLY A 626 -51.42 51.33 38.71
C GLY A 626 -51.04 50.37 39.86
N ALA A 627 -51.22 49.06 39.69
CA ALA A 627 -50.83 48.07 40.69
C ALA A 627 -49.36 47.63 40.56
N PRO A 628 -48.68 47.26 41.67
CA PRO A 628 -47.34 46.68 41.61
C PRO A 628 -47.39 45.22 41.13
N TYR A 629 -46.39 44.83 40.33
CA TYR A 629 -46.16 43.43 39.94
C TYR A 629 -45.93 42.57 41.19
N GLN A 630 -46.65 41.45 41.29
CA GLN A 630 -46.44 40.48 42.36
C GLN A 630 -45.23 39.59 42.04
N PRO A 631 -44.43 39.19 43.06
CA PRO A 631 -43.33 38.26 42.84
C PRO A 631 -43.87 36.90 42.37
N LEU A 632 -43.29 36.35 41.31
CA LEU A 632 -43.60 35.00 40.85
C LEU A 632 -42.97 33.97 41.80
N THR A 633 -43.66 32.85 42.01
CA THR A 633 -43.09 31.70 42.72
C THR A 633 -42.10 31.00 41.80
N SER A 634 -40.83 30.87 42.23
CA SER A 634 -39.85 30.09 41.49
C SER A 634 -40.27 28.62 41.43
N PRO A 635 -40.19 27.96 40.25
CA PRO A 635 -40.48 26.54 40.11
C PRO A 635 -39.54 25.69 40.97
N GLY A 636 -39.98 24.48 41.32
CA GLY A 636 -39.12 23.48 41.95
C GLY A 636 -38.12 22.88 40.95
N ASP A 637 -37.08 22.23 41.50
CA ASP A 637 -36.03 21.57 40.73
C ASP A 637 -36.12 20.04 40.85
N GLU A 638 -35.94 19.34 39.73
CA GLU A 638 -35.73 17.89 39.65
C GLU A 638 -34.30 17.60 39.18
N GLU A 639 -33.63 16.60 39.74
CA GLU A 639 -32.26 16.25 39.37
C GLU A 639 -32.20 14.86 38.72
N ALA A 640 -31.84 14.80 37.44
CA ALA A 640 -31.48 13.55 36.77
C ALA A 640 -29.98 13.28 36.93
N THR A 641 -29.58 12.04 37.23
CA THR A 641 -28.17 11.71 37.49
C THR A 641 -27.70 10.47 36.75
N TYR A 642 -26.40 10.44 36.41
CA TYR A 642 -25.71 9.24 35.93
C TYR A 642 -24.21 9.33 36.16
N ALA A 643 -23.53 8.18 36.21
CA ALA A 643 -22.07 8.10 36.21
C ALA A 643 -21.59 7.32 34.98
N ILE A 644 -20.48 7.76 34.39
CA ILE A 644 -19.91 7.09 33.23
C ILE A 644 -19.29 5.75 33.60
N ASN A 645 -19.51 4.72 32.78
CA ASN A 645 -18.91 3.41 32.94
C ASN A 645 -18.07 3.02 31.72
N LYS A 646 -17.04 2.18 31.96
CA LYS A 646 -16.20 1.63 30.89
C LYS A 646 -16.84 0.34 30.36
N LYS A 647 -16.97 0.23 29.03
CA LYS A 647 -17.36 -0.99 28.32
C LYS A 647 -16.20 -1.38 27.40
N GLY A 648 -15.91 -2.67 27.29
CA GLY A 648 -14.77 -3.11 26.49
C GLY A 648 -14.41 -4.56 26.74
N GLY A 649 -13.45 -5.06 25.98
CA GLY A 649 -12.97 -6.43 26.04
C GLY A 649 -11.64 -6.56 25.32
N THR A 650 -11.08 -7.76 25.38
CA THR A 650 -9.82 -8.10 24.72
C THR A 650 -10.00 -9.30 23.81
N GLU A 651 -9.39 -9.25 22.63
CA GLU A 651 -9.34 -10.35 21.66
C GLU A 651 -7.88 -10.66 21.34
N ASP A 652 -7.53 -11.94 21.25
CA ASP A 652 -6.15 -12.36 21.02
C ASP A 652 -5.92 -12.80 19.57
N LEU A 653 -4.85 -12.31 18.94
CA LEU A 653 -4.28 -12.84 17.71
C LEU A 653 -3.09 -13.73 18.08
N THR A 654 -3.15 -15.02 17.75
CA THR A 654 -2.08 -15.97 18.08
C THR A 654 -1.06 -16.11 16.96
N LEU A 655 0.14 -16.57 17.30
CA LEU A 655 1.19 -16.88 16.32
C LEU A 655 0.69 -17.87 15.25
N GLU A 656 -0.09 -18.88 15.62
CA GLU A 656 -0.60 -19.89 14.69
C GLU A 656 -1.55 -19.28 13.67
N MET A 657 -2.34 -18.26 14.03
CA MET A 657 -3.22 -17.58 13.08
C MET A 657 -2.43 -16.83 12.01
N ILE A 658 -1.29 -16.24 12.37
CA ILE A 658 -0.38 -15.57 11.43
C ILE A 658 0.43 -16.59 10.63
N ALA A 659 0.94 -17.63 11.29
CA ALA A 659 1.69 -18.71 10.67
C ALA A 659 0.84 -19.59 9.74
N ASN A 660 -0.48 -19.63 9.91
CA ASN A 660 -1.38 -20.28 8.96
C ASN A 660 -1.97 -19.31 7.93
N ASP A 661 -1.68 -18.00 8.06
CA ASP A 661 -2.27 -16.94 7.24
C ASP A 661 -3.81 -17.06 7.18
N ASP A 662 -4.44 -17.17 8.35
CA ASP A 662 -5.89 -17.34 8.52
C ASP A 662 -6.64 -16.03 8.16
N VAL A 663 -6.59 -15.61 6.89
CA VAL A 663 -7.12 -14.36 6.35
C VAL A 663 -8.56 -14.10 6.79
N ARG A 664 -9.40 -15.16 6.80
CA ARG A 664 -10.80 -15.05 7.19
C ARG A 664 -10.98 -14.71 8.66
N LYS A 665 -10.12 -15.20 9.56
CA LYS A 665 -10.21 -14.88 10.98
C LYS A 665 -9.67 -13.48 11.24
N ILE A 666 -8.49 -13.17 10.70
CA ILE A 666 -7.81 -11.88 10.89
C ILE A 666 -8.67 -10.71 10.37
N SER A 667 -9.27 -10.83 9.19
CA SER A 667 -10.15 -9.77 8.63
C SER A 667 -11.51 -9.65 9.31
N GLN A 668 -12.02 -10.72 9.93
CA GLN A 668 -13.31 -10.70 10.63
C GLN A 668 -13.24 -10.07 12.02
N ILE A 669 -12.10 -10.10 12.70
CA ILE A 669 -11.96 -9.57 14.06
C ILE A 669 -12.40 -8.10 14.14
N PRO A 670 -11.86 -7.16 13.32
CA PRO A 670 -12.25 -5.74 13.43
C PRO A 670 -13.72 -5.53 13.07
N THR A 671 -14.21 -6.30 12.09
CA THR A 671 -15.60 -6.25 11.64
C THR A 671 -16.56 -6.62 12.77
N LYS A 672 -16.27 -7.72 13.48
CA LYS A 672 -17.10 -8.21 14.59
C LYS A 672 -16.98 -7.34 15.83
N LEU A 673 -15.77 -6.85 16.14
CA LEU A 673 -15.55 -5.94 17.27
C LEU A 673 -16.33 -4.62 17.09
N GLY A 674 -16.26 -4.00 15.91
CA GLY A 674 -17.00 -2.76 15.63
C GLY A 674 -18.51 -2.95 15.71
N ARG A 675 -19.02 -4.05 15.15
CA ARG A 675 -20.45 -4.40 15.26
C ARG A 675 -20.87 -4.67 16.70
N ALA A 676 -20.06 -5.38 17.48
CA ALA A 676 -20.35 -5.68 18.89
C ALA A 676 -20.38 -4.39 19.73
N ALA A 677 -19.47 -3.45 19.49
CA ALA A 677 -19.46 -2.15 20.15
C ALA A 677 -20.75 -1.35 19.85
N ALA A 678 -21.15 -1.28 18.58
CA ALA A 678 -22.38 -0.59 18.18
C ALA A 678 -23.64 -1.28 18.75
N GLN A 679 -23.69 -2.61 18.70
CA GLN A 679 -24.81 -3.37 19.28
C GLN A 679 -24.90 -3.20 20.81
N THR A 680 -23.78 -3.08 21.51
CA THR A 680 -23.77 -2.85 22.96
C THR A 680 -24.35 -1.49 23.30
N LEU A 681 -23.95 -0.43 22.56
CA LEU A 681 -24.52 0.91 22.73
C LEU A 681 -26.02 0.93 22.37
N LEU A 682 -26.40 0.34 21.24
CA LEU A 682 -27.79 0.20 20.81
C LEU A 682 -28.64 -0.46 21.90
N ARG A 683 -28.21 -1.61 22.42
CA ARG A 683 -28.90 -2.34 23.49
C ARG A 683 -28.94 -1.56 24.80
N PHE A 684 -27.91 -0.78 25.12
CA PHE A 684 -27.89 0.07 26.29
C PHE A 684 -28.98 1.15 26.21
N VAL A 685 -29.05 1.89 25.11
CA VAL A 685 -30.02 3.00 24.96
C VAL A 685 -31.45 2.48 24.90
N TRP A 686 -31.72 1.47 24.07
CA TRP A 686 -33.06 0.88 23.99
C TRP A 686 -33.42 0.07 25.24
N GLY A 687 -32.41 -0.35 26.01
CA GLY A 687 -32.58 -0.99 27.31
C GLY A 687 -33.38 -0.15 28.28
N PHE A 688 -33.23 1.19 28.26
CA PHE A 688 -34.04 2.08 29.10
C PHE A 688 -35.54 1.89 28.89
N LEU A 689 -35.96 1.63 27.64
CA LEU A 689 -37.36 1.41 27.29
C LEU A 689 -37.76 -0.04 27.57
N SER A 690 -36.99 -1.02 27.09
CA SER A 690 -37.37 -2.43 27.17
C SER A 690 -37.36 -3.00 28.59
N THR A 691 -36.53 -2.47 29.49
CA THR A 691 -36.46 -2.95 30.89
C THR A 691 -37.19 -2.04 31.86
N ASN A 692 -37.98 -1.07 31.37
CA ASN A 692 -38.67 -0.06 32.19
C ASN A 692 -37.76 0.61 33.23
N ALA A 693 -36.65 1.21 32.79
CA ALA A 693 -35.65 1.73 33.72
C ALA A 693 -36.23 2.76 34.71
N THR A 694 -35.75 2.74 35.95
CA THR A 694 -36.17 3.69 36.99
C THR A 694 -35.61 5.09 36.70
N CYS A 695 -36.49 6.10 36.75
CA CYS A 695 -36.13 7.49 36.63
C CYS A 695 -35.41 7.96 37.92
N THR A 696 -34.28 8.63 37.77
CA THR A 696 -33.45 9.00 38.93
C THR A 696 -34.00 10.19 39.73
N TYR A 697 -34.85 11.02 39.13
CA TYR A 697 -35.37 12.24 39.75
C TYR A 697 -36.55 11.98 40.71
N ASP A 698 -37.31 10.89 40.52
CA ASP A 698 -38.48 10.54 41.34
C ASP A 698 -38.48 9.11 41.89
N GLY A 699 -37.53 8.25 41.46
CA GLY A 699 -37.43 6.86 41.86
C GLY A 699 -38.52 5.94 41.28
N THR A 700 -39.33 6.42 40.32
CA THR A 700 -40.42 5.66 39.69
C THR A 700 -39.96 5.06 38.36
N ALA A 701 -40.49 3.90 37.99
CA ALA A 701 -40.21 3.30 36.68
C ALA A 701 -40.62 4.24 35.53
N LEU A 702 -39.87 4.25 34.42
CA LEU A 702 -40.10 5.14 33.28
C LEU A 702 -41.57 5.15 32.85
N PHE A 703 -42.13 3.97 32.65
CA PHE A 703 -43.52 3.75 32.27
C PHE A 703 -44.34 3.34 33.48
N HIS A 704 -45.10 4.29 34.02
CA HIS A 704 -45.92 4.07 35.21
C HIS A 704 -47.23 4.84 35.15
N ALA A 705 -48.25 4.36 35.87
CA ALA A 705 -49.56 5.02 35.91
C ALA A 705 -49.47 6.46 36.47
N SER A 706 -48.60 6.69 37.46
CA SER A 706 -48.34 8.02 38.04
C SER A 706 -47.74 9.02 37.05
N HIS A 707 -47.01 8.53 36.04
CA HIS A 707 -46.45 9.35 34.96
C HIS A 707 -47.46 9.61 33.83
N GLY A 708 -48.65 8.99 33.88
CA GLY A 708 -49.65 9.09 32.83
C GLY A 708 -49.19 8.56 31.47
N ASN A 709 -48.08 7.80 31.43
CA ASN A 709 -47.41 7.36 30.21
C ASN A 709 -47.44 5.83 30.00
N ASN A 710 -48.28 5.14 30.78
CA ASN A 710 -48.56 3.72 30.66
C ASN A 710 -50.04 3.46 30.99
N ILE A 711 -50.77 2.85 30.04
CA ILE A 711 -52.12 2.32 30.28
C ILE A 711 -52.02 0.80 30.13
N THR A 712 -51.73 0.13 31.24
CA THR A 712 -51.95 -1.30 31.49
C THR A 712 -52.39 -2.12 30.26
N THR A 713 -51.40 -2.77 29.61
CA THR A 713 -51.54 -3.90 28.67
C THR A 713 -52.49 -3.69 27.48
N SER A 714 -52.38 -2.57 26.77
CA SER A 714 -53.12 -2.34 25.52
C SER A 714 -52.35 -2.88 24.31
N VAL A 715 -52.89 -3.91 23.64
CA VAL A 715 -52.32 -4.42 22.38
C VAL A 715 -52.37 -3.33 21.30
N LEU A 716 -51.33 -3.29 20.46
CA LEU A 716 -51.22 -2.31 19.38
C LEU A 716 -52.45 -2.35 18.47
N SER A 717 -53.10 -1.21 18.29
CA SER A 717 -54.28 -1.02 17.44
C SER A 717 -54.49 0.47 17.16
N GLN A 718 -55.32 0.79 16.16
CA GLN A 718 -55.69 2.17 15.81
C GLN A 718 -56.27 2.94 17.02
N SER A 719 -57.14 2.28 17.80
CA SER A 719 -57.75 2.87 18.99
C SER A 719 -56.72 3.09 20.10
N ALA A 720 -55.85 2.10 20.35
CA ALA A 720 -54.77 2.22 21.34
C ALA A 720 -53.79 3.34 21.00
N LEU A 721 -53.39 3.49 19.73
CA LEU A 721 -52.54 4.60 19.26
C LEU A 721 -53.23 5.97 19.44
N THR A 722 -54.53 6.04 19.22
CA THR A 722 -55.29 7.29 19.40
C THR A 722 -55.37 7.69 20.87
N VAL A 723 -55.56 6.73 21.78
CA VAL A 723 -55.53 6.96 23.23
C VAL A 723 -54.12 7.38 23.67
N ALA A 724 -53.08 6.67 23.22
CA ALA A 724 -51.70 6.98 23.56
C ALA A 724 -51.28 8.38 23.08
N ARG A 725 -51.62 8.74 21.84
CA ARG A 725 -51.41 10.08 21.29
C ARG A 725 -52.09 11.15 22.15
N ARG A 726 -53.33 10.92 22.59
CA ARG A 726 -54.03 11.85 23.46
C ARG A 726 -53.30 12.01 24.81
N ARG A 727 -52.89 10.91 25.43
CA ARG A 727 -52.15 10.93 26.70
C ARG A 727 -50.84 11.68 26.60
N MET A 728 -50.08 11.49 25.52
CA MET A 728 -48.86 12.26 25.29
C MET A 728 -49.14 13.76 25.16
N ARG A 729 -50.20 14.15 24.45
CA ARG A 729 -50.59 15.57 24.31
C ARG A 729 -51.10 16.18 25.61
N GLU A 730 -51.75 15.38 26.46
CA GLU A 730 -52.27 15.79 27.78
C GLU A 730 -51.19 15.90 28.87
N GLN A 731 -49.92 15.58 28.56
CA GLN A 731 -48.83 15.73 29.52
C GLN A 731 -48.64 17.20 29.91
N VAL A 732 -48.46 17.44 31.20
CA VAL A 732 -48.28 18.77 31.78
C VAL A 732 -46.82 19.00 32.18
N ALA A 733 -46.37 20.25 32.12
CA ALA A 733 -45.03 20.63 32.55
C ALA A 733 -44.81 20.28 34.04
N TYR A 734 -43.56 20.05 34.40
CA TYR A 734 -43.20 19.84 35.80
C TYR A 734 -43.51 21.10 36.63
N GLY A 735 -44.20 20.94 37.76
CA GLY A 735 -44.52 22.05 38.66
C GLY A 735 -45.70 22.94 38.23
N ASP A 736 -46.20 22.84 36.99
CA ASP A 736 -47.37 23.59 36.51
C ASP A 736 -48.41 22.69 35.83
N PRO A 737 -49.54 22.39 36.49
CA PRO A 737 -50.61 21.58 35.91
C PRO A 737 -51.39 22.27 34.80
N ASN A 738 -51.21 23.58 34.58
CA ASN A 738 -51.93 24.33 33.56
C ASN A 738 -51.15 24.44 32.24
N GLU A 739 -49.84 24.19 32.27
CA GLU A 739 -48.98 24.18 31.10
C GLU A 739 -49.02 22.79 30.45
N VAL A 740 -49.88 22.63 29.45
CA VAL A 740 -49.96 21.42 28.63
C VAL A 740 -48.86 21.45 27.57
N LEU A 741 -47.99 20.44 27.54
CA LEU A 741 -46.83 20.38 26.65
C LEU A 741 -47.18 20.06 25.19
N ASP A 742 -48.38 19.54 24.94
CA ASP A 742 -48.89 19.18 23.61
C ASP A 742 -47.99 18.22 22.81
N ASN A 743 -47.34 17.29 23.51
CA ASN A 743 -46.37 16.36 22.92
C ASN A 743 -47.03 15.46 21.87
N THR A 744 -46.68 15.64 20.61
CA THR A 744 -47.18 14.78 19.53
C THR A 744 -46.21 13.62 19.29
N PRO A 745 -46.68 12.35 19.24
CA PRO A 745 -45.83 11.21 18.93
C PRO A 745 -45.30 11.31 17.50
N ARG A 746 -44.00 11.04 17.33
CA ARG A 746 -43.31 11.04 16.03
C ARG A 746 -42.83 9.65 15.64
N LEU A 747 -42.39 8.86 16.62
CA LEU A 747 -41.79 7.55 16.41
C LEU A 747 -42.57 6.45 17.11
N LEU A 748 -42.98 5.42 16.36
CA LEU A 748 -43.54 4.17 16.86
C LEU A 748 -42.47 3.09 16.87
N ILE A 749 -42.16 2.52 18.04
CA ILE A 749 -41.14 1.48 18.21
C ILE A 749 -41.86 0.15 18.44
N VAL A 750 -41.54 -0.85 17.63
CA VAL A 750 -42.19 -2.16 17.67
C VAL A 750 -41.19 -3.31 17.47
N PRO A 751 -41.48 -4.52 17.98
CA PRO A 751 -40.79 -5.75 17.61
C PRO A 751 -41.12 -6.16 16.18
N SER A 752 -40.35 -7.08 15.61
CA SER A 752 -40.59 -7.63 14.26
C SER A 752 -41.96 -8.31 14.12
N ALA A 753 -42.51 -8.86 15.20
CA ALA A 753 -43.84 -9.48 15.19
C ALA A 753 -44.99 -8.51 14.88
N LEU A 754 -44.81 -7.21 15.17
CA LEU A 754 -45.83 -6.17 14.95
C LEU A 754 -45.51 -5.29 13.74
N GLU A 755 -44.49 -5.63 12.96
CA GLU A 755 -44.00 -4.81 11.84
C GLU A 755 -45.10 -4.56 10.78
N GLU A 756 -45.79 -5.61 10.34
CA GLU A 756 -46.88 -5.49 9.36
C GLU A 756 -48.01 -4.59 9.88
N LEU A 757 -48.38 -4.75 11.15
CA LEU A 757 -49.43 -3.98 11.79
C LEU A 757 -49.01 -2.51 11.93
N ALA A 758 -47.78 -2.23 12.36
CA ALA A 758 -47.24 -0.89 12.48
C ALA A 758 -47.14 -0.19 11.11
N TRP A 759 -46.65 -0.91 10.09
CA TRP A 759 -46.59 -0.39 8.72
C TRP A 759 -47.98 -0.02 8.21
N THR A 760 -48.97 -0.89 8.42
CA THR A 760 -50.36 -0.64 8.01
C THR A 760 -50.94 0.57 8.75
N LEU A 761 -50.76 0.66 10.07
CA LEU A 761 -51.29 1.75 10.91
C LEU A 761 -50.68 3.11 10.61
N VAL A 762 -49.41 3.16 10.18
CA VAL A 762 -48.70 4.42 9.92
C VAL A 762 -48.75 4.81 8.44
N THR A 763 -48.85 3.86 7.51
CA THR A 763 -48.79 4.17 6.06
C THR A 763 -50.18 4.32 5.42
N SER A 764 -51.22 3.70 6.00
CA SER A 764 -52.55 3.68 5.37
C SER A 764 -53.14 5.07 5.20
N ALA A 765 -53.70 5.33 4.02
CA ALA A 765 -54.43 6.58 3.71
C ALA A 765 -55.66 6.79 4.61
N VAL A 766 -56.28 5.67 5.01
CA VAL A 766 -57.51 5.61 5.80
C VAL A 766 -57.29 4.85 7.10
N SER A 767 -58.07 5.14 8.13
CA SER A 767 -57.95 4.45 9.42
C SER A 767 -58.17 2.94 9.28
N VAL A 768 -57.28 2.15 9.88
CA VAL A 768 -57.33 0.69 9.90
C VAL A 768 -58.22 0.24 11.06
N GLY A 769 -59.21 -0.61 10.78
CA GLY A 769 -59.98 -1.27 11.84
C GLY A 769 -61.01 -0.40 12.58
N ALA A 770 -61.52 0.68 11.96
CA ALA A 770 -62.74 1.31 12.46
C ALA A 770 -63.92 0.34 12.27
N ALA A 771 -64.12 -0.61 13.18
CA ALA A 771 -65.36 -1.36 13.26
C ALA A 771 -66.46 -0.45 13.82
N THR A 772 -66.84 0.56 13.06
CA THR A 772 -68.07 1.32 13.28
C THR A 772 -69.23 0.51 12.70
N THR A 773 -70.44 0.66 13.27
CA THR A 773 -71.68 0.09 12.69
C THR A 773 -71.94 0.56 11.25
N ASP A 774 -71.22 1.59 10.82
CA ASP A 774 -71.25 2.14 9.48
C ASP A 774 -69.94 1.82 8.74
N ALA A 775 -69.99 0.84 7.83
CA ALA A 775 -68.82 0.31 7.12
C ALA A 775 -68.22 1.29 6.10
N GLU A 776 -68.92 2.38 5.78
CA GLU A 776 -68.53 3.35 4.74
C GLU A 776 -67.72 4.52 5.33
N LEU A 777 -68.07 4.99 6.53
CA LEU A 777 -67.27 5.96 7.30
C LEU A 777 -65.90 5.40 7.70
N SER A 778 -65.83 4.11 8.00
CA SER A 778 -64.57 3.40 8.32
C SER A 778 -63.57 3.39 7.16
N ARG A 779 -64.08 3.34 5.91
CA ARG A 779 -63.27 3.27 4.68
C ARG A 779 -62.89 4.63 4.10
N THR A 780 -63.38 5.72 4.67
CA THR A 780 -63.16 7.09 4.16
C THR A 780 -62.54 8.02 5.21
N ALA A 781 -62.53 7.64 6.49
CA ALA A 781 -61.91 8.42 7.55
C ALA A 781 -60.38 8.53 7.34
N PRO A 782 -59.83 9.76 7.20
CA PRO A 782 -58.39 9.96 7.06
C PRO A 782 -57.64 9.42 8.27
N ASN A 783 -56.49 8.79 8.02
CA ASN A 783 -55.66 8.29 9.11
C ASN A 783 -54.86 9.42 9.75
N LEU A 784 -55.20 9.74 10.99
CA LEU A 784 -54.52 10.75 11.81
C LEU A 784 -53.04 10.42 12.10
N HIS A 785 -52.65 9.15 11.97
CA HIS A 785 -51.34 8.63 12.37
C HIS A 785 -50.28 8.59 11.25
N GLN A 786 -50.63 9.08 10.05
CA GLN A 786 -49.73 9.09 8.87
C GLN A 786 -48.45 9.89 9.03
N SER A 787 -48.45 10.88 9.91
CA SER A 787 -47.28 11.74 10.14
C SER A 787 -46.20 11.06 11.00
N MET A 788 -46.47 9.87 11.53
CA MET A 788 -45.51 9.12 12.34
C MET A 788 -44.57 8.31 11.46
N GLU A 789 -43.43 7.92 12.01
CA GLU A 789 -42.55 6.91 11.43
C GLU A 789 -42.51 5.70 12.38
N PHE A 790 -42.32 4.50 11.86
CA PHE A 790 -42.11 3.32 12.69
C PHE A 790 -40.65 2.84 12.63
N LEU A 791 -40.18 2.24 13.73
CA LEU A 791 -38.87 1.62 13.84
C LEU A 791 -39.03 0.21 14.40
N VAL A 792 -38.46 -0.76 13.70
CA VAL A 792 -38.46 -2.16 14.10
C VAL A 792 -37.20 -2.48 14.89
N LEU A 793 -37.36 -2.96 16.12
CA LEU A 793 -36.27 -3.43 16.96
C LEU A 793 -36.31 -4.95 17.08
N SER A 794 -35.42 -5.62 16.35
CA SER A 794 -35.39 -7.08 16.23
C SER A 794 -34.97 -7.83 17.50
N PHE A 795 -34.44 -7.14 18.52
CA PHE A 795 -34.03 -7.77 19.78
C PHE A 795 -35.05 -7.63 20.91
N LEU A 796 -36.17 -6.92 20.70
CA LEU A 796 -37.28 -6.94 21.64
C LEU A 796 -37.87 -8.36 21.65
N THR A 797 -37.95 -8.96 22.84
CA THR A 797 -38.33 -10.36 23.00
C THR A 797 -39.83 -10.56 23.17
N ASP A 798 -40.54 -9.59 23.75
CA ASP A 798 -41.99 -9.65 23.85
C ASP A 798 -42.62 -9.22 22.52
N PRO A 799 -43.41 -10.08 21.87
CA PRO A 799 -44.04 -9.78 20.58
C PRO A 799 -45.17 -8.74 20.68
N SER A 800 -45.60 -8.36 21.89
CA SER A 800 -46.71 -7.42 22.10
C SER A 800 -46.25 -6.02 22.53
N ASP A 801 -44.97 -5.85 22.90
CA ASP A 801 -44.42 -4.58 23.34
C ASP A 801 -44.46 -3.52 22.24
N TRP A 802 -44.87 -2.31 22.59
CA TRP A 802 -44.76 -1.17 21.70
C TRP A 802 -44.63 0.13 22.48
N PHE A 803 -43.85 1.04 21.92
CA PHE A 803 -43.52 2.32 22.54
C PHE A 803 -43.74 3.46 21.56
N LEU A 804 -44.04 4.64 22.09
CA LEU A 804 -44.05 5.89 21.35
C LEU A 804 -43.01 6.84 21.92
N SER A 805 -42.36 7.57 21.02
CA SER A 805 -41.51 8.71 21.36
C SER A 805 -42.00 9.95 20.64
N ALA A 806 -42.04 11.06 21.37
CA ALA A 806 -42.10 12.40 20.81
C ALA A 806 -40.76 12.72 20.12
N ASP A 807 -40.73 13.84 19.40
CA ASP A 807 -39.49 14.39 18.86
C ASP A 807 -38.56 14.80 20.03
N PRO A 808 -37.33 14.27 20.13
CA PRO A 808 -36.38 14.66 21.16
C PRO A 808 -35.98 16.14 21.14
N GLN A 809 -36.25 16.86 20.04
CA GLN A 809 -36.06 18.32 19.95
C GLN A 809 -37.21 19.10 20.60
N ALA A 810 -38.42 18.52 20.67
CA ALA A 810 -39.57 19.16 21.29
C ALA A 810 -39.58 18.95 22.80
N VAL A 811 -39.20 17.75 23.26
CA VAL A 811 -39.15 17.38 24.67
C VAL A 811 -37.86 16.62 24.96
N PRO A 812 -37.09 17.00 26.00
CA PRO A 812 -35.94 16.23 26.43
C PRO A 812 -36.36 14.82 26.85
N THR A 813 -35.81 13.77 26.23
CA THR A 813 -36.18 12.37 26.48
C THR A 813 -35.06 11.65 27.24
N LEU A 814 -33.93 11.42 26.55
CA LEU A 814 -32.75 10.74 27.07
C LEU A 814 -31.52 11.62 26.85
N GLU A 815 -30.56 11.52 27.78
CA GLU A 815 -29.22 12.04 27.62
C GLU A 815 -28.20 10.90 27.63
N ILE A 816 -27.27 10.93 26.68
CA ILE A 816 -26.11 10.02 26.64
C ILE A 816 -24.83 10.84 26.77
N GLY A 817 -24.06 10.57 27.82
CA GLY A 817 -22.76 11.16 28.06
C GLY A 817 -21.61 10.28 27.57
N PHE A 818 -20.71 10.85 26.78
CA PHE A 818 -19.49 10.19 26.32
C PHE A 818 -18.27 10.82 26.99
N TYR A 819 -17.31 9.99 27.42
CA TYR A 819 -16.11 10.48 28.07
C TYR A 819 -15.28 11.35 27.11
N LEU A 820 -14.99 12.58 27.51
CA LEU A 820 -14.30 13.60 26.70
C LEU A 820 -14.96 13.85 25.33
N GLY A 821 -16.26 13.56 25.18
CA GLY A 821 -16.98 13.68 23.90
C GLY A 821 -16.61 12.63 22.85
N ARG A 822 -15.83 11.59 23.22
CA ARG A 822 -15.42 10.52 22.32
C ARG A 822 -16.56 9.52 22.12
N GLN A 823 -17.32 9.69 21.05
CA GLN A 823 -18.44 8.80 20.69
C GLN A 823 -17.99 7.50 20.00
N ASP A 824 -16.73 7.46 19.58
CA ASP A 824 -16.15 6.36 18.82
C ASP A 824 -15.45 5.38 19.78
N PRO A 825 -15.56 4.06 19.55
CA PRO A 825 -14.80 3.07 20.30
C PRO A 825 -13.31 3.18 19.98
N GLU A 826 -12.49 3.08 21.02
CA GLU A 826 -11.04 3.10 20.94
C GLU A 826 -10.48 1.68 20.87
N LEU A 827 -9.48 1.48 20.02
CA LEU A 827 -8.71 0.25 19.92
C LEU A 827 -7.27 0.49 20.41
N PHE A 828 -6.77 -0.45 21.21
CA PHE A 828 -5.40 -0.49 21.70
C PHE A 828 -4.78 -1.84 21.38
N THR A 829 -3.47 -1.86 21.17
CA THR A 829 -2.70 -3.10 21.10
C THR A 829 -1.72 -3.17 22.28
N GLN A 830 -1.42 -4.38 22.72
CA GLN A 830 -0.38 -4.55 23.73
C GLN A 830 1.00 -4.27 23.11
N ALA A 831 1.68 -3.24 23.63
CA ALA A 831 2.90 -2.69 23.03
C ALA A 831 4.19 -3.46 23.35
N ASP A 832 4.28 -4.14 24.50
CA ASP A 832 5.54 -4.69 24.99
C ASP A 832 5.64 -6.21 24.73
N ALA A 833 6.69 -6.61 24.02
CA ALA A 833 6.99 -8.01 23.72
C ALA A 833 7.57 -8.77 24.93
N THR A 834 8.11 -8.07 25.92
CA THR A 834 8.75 -8.64 27.12
C THR A 834 7.83 -8.72 28.34
N SER A 835 6.61 -8.19 28.24
CA SER A 835 5.62 -8.26 29.31
C SER A 835 4.23 -8.67 28.82
N GLY A 836 3.50 -9.44 29.64
CA GLY A 836 2.12 -9.88 29.39
C GLY A 836 1.94 -10.99 28.35
N SER A 837 0.89 -10.93 27.51
CA SER A 837 0.38 -12.05 26.70
C SER A 837 1.40 -12.61 25.70
N MET A 838 2.24 -11.74 25.14
CA MET A 838 3.28 -12.10 24.17
C MET A 838 4.40 -12.95 24.77
N PHE A 839 4.76 -12.69 26.02
CA PHE A 839 5.79 -13.46 26.72
C PHE A 839 5.25 -14.82 27.24
N ASN A 840 4.00 -14.84 27.70
CA ASN A 840 3.43 -16.03 28.35
C ASN A 840 2.76 -17.02 27.39
N ALA A 841 2.28 -16.57 26.22
CA ALA A 841 1.38 -17.38 25.39
C ALA A 841 1.47 -17.10 23.87
N ASP A 842 2.57 -16.51 23.39
CA ASP A 842 2.83 -16.23 21.95
C ASP A 842 1.60 -15.64 21.22
N LYS A 843 0.91 -14.71 21.90
CA LYS A 843 -0.33 -14.09 21.43
C LYS A 843 -0.35 -12.59 21.71
N MET A 844 -1.00 -11.87 20.81
CA MET A 844 -1.16 -10.42 20.87
C MET A 844 -2.59 -10.04 21.20
N THR A 845 -2.74 -9.20 22.21
CA THR A 845 -4.06 -8.81 22.70
C THR A 845 -4.47 -7.45 22.13
N LEU A 846 -5.55 -7.45 21.35
CA LEU A 846 -6.31 -6.26 20.96
C LEU A 846 -7.29 -5.91 22.07
N LYS A 847 -7.32 -4.65 22.50
CA LYS A 847 -8.27 -4.16 23.50
C LYS A 847 -9.19 -3.13 22.88
N ILE A 848 -10.48 -3.38 22.91
CA ILE A 848 -11.50 -2.39 22.57
C ILE A 848 -12.03 -1.72 23.83
N ARG A 849 -12.19 -0.40 23.81
CA ARG A 849 -12.71 0.40 24.91
C ARG A 849 -13.72 1.41 24.39
N HIS A 850 -14.87 1.50 25.06
CA HIS A 850 -15.89 2.48 24.78
C HIS A 850 -16.48 2.95 26.12
N ILE A 851 -16.48 4.26 26.35
CA ILE A 851 -16.75 4.83 27.66
C ILE A 851 -17.95 5.78 27.55
N TYR A 852 -19.11 5.33 28.02
CA TYR A 852 -20.36 6.07 27.95
C TYR A 852 -21.31 5.63 29.06
N SER A 853 -22.30 6.47 29.31
CA SER A 853 -23.47 6.16 30.15
C SER A 853 -24.58 7.16 29.80
N GLY A 854 -25.71 7.07 30.47
CA GLY A 854 -26.83 7.97 30.21
C GLY A 854 -27.94 7.80 31.23
N THR A 855 -28.93 8.69 31.13
CA THR A 855 -30.11 8.66 31.98
C THR A 855 -31.33 9.20 31.23
N ILE A 856 -32.50 8.97 31.82
CA ILE A 856 -33.76 9.54 31.36
C ILE A 856 -33.85 10.97 31.89
N LEU A 857 -34.08 11.92 30.98
CA LEU A 857 -34.31 13.33 31.33
C LEU A 857 -35.77 13.58 31.67
N ASP A 858 -36.70 13.15 30.82
CA ASP A 858 -38.14 13.29 31.02
C ASP A 858 -38.92 12.06 30.54
N HIS A 859 -39.88 11.65 31.36
CA HIS A 859 -40.82 10.58 31.02
C HIS A 859 -41.96 11.06 30.10
N ARG A 860 -42.25 12.37 30.06
CA ARG A 860 -43.42 12.96 29.36
C ARG A 860 -43.33 12.89 27.83
N GLY A 861 -42.12 12.72 27.30
CA GLY A 861 -41.88 12.53 25.87
C GLY A 861 -42.05 11.08 25.39
N LEU A 862 -42.29 10.13 26.31
CA LEU A 862 -42.30 8.70 26.03
C LEU A 862 -43.63 8.08 26.50
N TYR A 863 -44.10 7.05 25.81
CA TYR A 863 -45.28 6.29 26.20
C TYR A 863 -45.09 4.80 25.89
N ALA A 864 -45.56 3.92 26.77
CA ALA A 864 -45.61 2.48 26.53
C ALA A 864 -47.06 1.97 26.53
N GLY A 865 -47.38 1.11 25.57
CA GLY A 865 -48.72 0.52 25.50
C GLY A 865 -48.87 -0.85 26.11
N TYR A 866 -47.82 -1.68 26.10
CA TYR A 866 -47.87 -3.07 26.58
C TYR A 866 -46.56 -3.50 27.25
N GLY A 867 -46.65 -4.46 28.19
CA GLY A 867 -45.59 -5.40 28.62
C GLY A 867 -44.43 -4.91 29.49
N VAL A 868 -44.25 -3.60 29.69
CA VAL A 868 -43.27 -3.10 30.67
C VAL A 868 -43.93 -2.90 32.04
N ALA A 869 -43.95 -3.97 32.85
CA ALA A 869 -44.26 -3.91 34.28
C ALA A 869 -42.99 -4.15 35.10
#